data_AF-A0A1K2HT90-F1
#
_entry.id   AF-A0A1K2HT90-F1
#
_cell.length_a   1.000
_cell.length_b   1.000
_cell.length_c   1.000
_cell.angle_alpha   90.00
_cell.angle_beta   90.00
_cell.angle_gamma   90.00
#
_symmetry.space_group_name_H-M   'P 1'
#
loop_
_entity.id
_entity.type
_entity.pdbx_description
1 polymer ?
#
loop_
_entity_poly.entity_id
_entity_poly.type
_entity_poly.pdbx_seq_one_letter_code
_entity_poly.pdbx_strand_id
1 'polypeptide(L)'
;MAAWPHLPSGDSVNAALLQAEAISASGAAGSGFATIDAMITGSVALMPGADGERPTSTGFARAADALAAKDYAAAYRLASGLPSKAERLAIQWAAIYYGGADFGRSAVSGFLADPDGFPVATVFQTRLEQALLREKPDTKTVITVLGGAMPTTLAAQIALAEAYIADGQKDRAGRIARTIWTGNFLDADEEKLVRARLGSLLTAEMHWDRAVYLMMHDRASAVERIMSELSPAQRTLATARNAVSRNGKDAKKLLDSVDPSLTKHPVFLFSRAQRARQFELWDDAIAFLDRAGAEVPESAEWWYERRLLTRQLLALGDPERAYKAAAGYTEGPDGRLVDAQFHAGWIALSFLKDAPRAARHFAEMARHATLPDTVTQSHYWLARAEKAAGNNDAATAALDKAAGYTTVFYGQLARDELGKRPVELRPMPDVASASAFFEATDRARAVRLLAGAGQISAATILLRGIAMSLEDAGQLAAAARMAQSLGAHNLAIQIAETAEGRGMPLDLFSFPRDGLPTARLAEIDHAAVYAVTRQESRFQLDAISVAGARGLMQLMPGTARETAKKVGESYSAQRLTSDGAYNALLGSTYLADQLRRFDGSLLLAAAAYNAGAGNVNKWIAAYGDPRKDNVDPVVWIELIPFLETRRYVQRVLGNYLVYRARLGDEVPPLTAALRRLPG
;
A
#
# COMPACT_ATOMS: atom_id res chain seq x y z
N MET A 1 -2.66 33.33 19.44
CA MET A 1 -2.05 33.10 18.11
C MET A 1 -0.87 32.17 18.29
N ALA A 2 -1.10 30.86 18.20
CA ALA A 2 -0.05 29.84 18.28
C ALA A 2 0.13 29.23 16.89
N ALA A 3 1.32 29.39 16.30
CA ALA A 3 1.65 28.86 14.99
C ALA A 3 1.67 27.32 15.03
N TRP A 4 0.91 26.69 14.13
CA TRP A 4 0.92 25.26 13.90
C TRP A 4 2.25 24.84 13.25
N PRO A 5 2.78 23.64 13.53
CA PRO A 5 4.02 23.18 12.91
C PRO A 5 3.84 23.01 11.40
N HIS A 6 4.81 23.50 10.62
CA HIS A 6 4.89 23.31 9.18
C HIS A 6 4.72 21.83 8.80
N LEU A 7 3.73 21.53 7.96
CA LEU A 7 3.59 20.24 7.30
C LEU A 7 4.83 20.04 6.39
N PRO A 8 5.50 18.87 6.43
CA PRO A 8 6.59 18.60 5.50
C PRO A 8 6.08 18.62 4.05
N SER A 9 6.88 19.19 3.15
CA SER A 9 6.68 19.16 1.71
C SER A 9 6.57 17.71 1.22
N GLY A 10 5.64 17.45 0.30
CA GLY A 10 5.14 16.13 -0.13
C GLY A 10 6.11 15.24 -0.91
N ASP A 11 7.40 15.30 -0.65
CA ASP A 11 8.36 14.34 -1.18
C ASP A 11 8.40 13.09 -0.29
N SER A 12 8.15 11.93 -0.89
CA SER A 12 8.43 10.56 -0.39
C SER A 12 7.33 9.68 0.23
N VAL A 13 6.04 9.78 -0.16
CA VAL A 13 5.09 8.68 0.14
C VAL A 13 4.01 8.54 -0.93
N ASN A 14 4.34 8.16 -2.18
CA ASN A 14 3.28 7.99 -3.20
C ASN A 14 3.58 7.02 -4.35
N ALA A 15 4.38 5.97 -4.14
CA ALA A 15 4.60 4.95 -5.16
C ALA A 15 4.72 3.54 -4.56
N ALA A 16 3.61 3.01 -4.05
CA ALA A 16 3.34 1.56 -3.94
C ALA A 16 1.96 1.38 -3.32
N LEU A 17 0.90 1.27 -4.13
CA LEU A 17 -0.39 0.59 -3.82
C LEU A 17 -1.45 0.97 -4.85
N LEU A 18 -1.30 0.53 -6.11
CA LEU A 18 -2.39 0.47 -7.08
C LEU A 18 -2.07 -0.62 -8.10
N GLN A 19 -2.75 -1.77 -8.03
CA GLN A 19 -3.34 -2.44 -9.20
C GLN A 19 -4.14 -3.70 -8.80
N ALA A 20 -5.26 -3.87 -9.53
CA ALA A 20 -6.19 -5.00 -9.63
C ALA A 20 -7.21 -5.19 -8.48
N GLU A 21 -8.51 -5.41 -8.71
CA GLU A 21 -9.37 -5.48 -9.90
C GLU A 21 -10.84 -5.60 -9.42
N ALA A 22 -11.79 -5.41 -10.33
CA ALA A 22 -13.24 -5.47 -10.09
C ALA A 22 -13.87 -6.76 -10.68
N ILE A 23 -14.96 -7.25 -10.07
CA ILE A 23 -16.24 -7.73 -10.67
C ILE A 23 -16.96 -8.68 -9.68
N SER A 24 -18.29 -8.63 -9.72
CA SER A 24 -19.27 -8.87 -8.66
C SER A 24 -20.14 -10.12 -8.80
N ALA A 25 -20.72 -10.52 -7.65
CA ALA A 25 -22.07 -11.10 -7.42
C ALA A 25 -22.31 -12.57 -7.89
N SER A 26 -23.08 -13.44 -7.24
CA SER A 26 -24.20 -13.37 -6.27
C SER A 26 -24.52 -14.80 -5.75
N GLY A 27 -25.28 -14.95 -4.66
CA GLY A 27 -26.20 -16.11 -4.54
C GLY A 27 -26.28 -16.87 -3.20
N ALA A 28 -27.34 -16.53 -2.44
CA ALA A 28 -28.24 -17.39 -1.66
C ALA A 28 -27.79 -18.11 -0.36
N ALA A 29 -28.59 -17.84 0.67
CA ALA A 29 -28.54 -18.33 2.04
C ALA A 29 -29.16 -19.71 2.21
N GLY A 30 -28.62 -20.47 3.18
CA GLY A 30 -29.22 -21.66 3.75
C GLY A 30 -28.86 -21.75 5.24
N SER A 31 -29.83 -21.44 6.10
CA SER A 31 -29.74 -21.50 7.55
C SER A 31 -29.67 -22.95 8.05
N GLY A 32 -28.68 -23.26 8.89
CA GLY A 32 -28.63 -24.52 9.63
C GLY A 32 -27.71 -24.37 10.82
N PHE A 33 -28.29 -24.23 12.01
CA PHE A 33 -27.56 -24.37 13.27
C PHE A 33 -26.96 -25.78 13.34
N ALA A 34 -25.63 -25.89 13.30
CA ALA A 34 -24.92 -27.10 13.68
C ALA A 34 -23.75 -26.73 14.57
N THR A 35 -23.83 -27.24 15.80
CA THR A 35 -22.83 -27.37 16.85
C THR A 35 -21.37 -27.25 16.39
N ILE A 36 -20.62 -26.37 17.05
CA ILE A 36 -19.19 -26.15 16.89
C ILE A 36 -18.45 -27.48 17.13
N ASP A 37 -17.91 -28.06 16.07
CA ASP A 37 -17.08 -29.26 16.12
C ASP A 37 -15.67 -28.93 16.64
N ALA A 38 -15.10 -29.86 17.42
CA ALA A 38 -13.83 -29.71 18.13
C ALA A 38 -12.62 -29.54 17.19
N MET A 39 -12.76 -29.73 15.87
CA MET A 39 -11.73 -29.44 14.87
C MET A 39 -11.41 -27.93 14.70
N ILE A 40 -12.20 -27.01 15.27
CA ILE A 40 -12.02 -25.56 15.12
C ILE A 40 -11.09 -24.94 16.19
N THR A 41 -10.60 -25.72 17.17
CA THR A 41 -9.86 -25.17 18.34
C THR A 41 -8.38 -25.54 18.42
N GLY A 42 -7.85 -26.34 17.48
CA GLY A 42 -6.44 -26.73 17.49
C GLY A 42 -5.50 -25.61 17.03
N SER A 43 -4.76 -25.02 17.97
CA SER A 43 -3.45 -24.45 17.64
C SER A 43 -2.55 -25.63 17.25
N VAL A 44 -1.97 -25.61 16.05
CA VAL A 44 -0.92 -26.57 15.70
C VAL A 44 0.28 -26.20 16.57
N ALA A 45 0.71 -27.13 17.42
CA ALA A 45 1.94 -26.99 18.17
C ALA A 45 3.09 -26.68 17.20
N LEU A 46 3.88 -25.63 17.51
CA LEU A 46 5.16 -25.37 16.87
C LEU A 46 6.07 -26.58 17.09
N MET A 47 6.08 -27.52 16.14
CA MET A 47 7.15 -28.49 16.00
C MET A 47 8.39 -27.75 15.50
N PRO A 48 9.57 -27.92 16.12
CA PRO A 48 10.81 -27.45 15.54
C PRO A 48 11.11 -28.31 14.31
N GLY A 49 10.82 -27.73 13.15
CA GLY A 49 10.95 -28.36 11.85
C GLY A 49 9.76 -27.93 10.99
N ALA A 50 9.96 -26.93 10.13
CA ALA A 50 9.01 -26.65 9.06
C ALA A 50 8.65 -27.97 8.37
N ASP A 51 7.40 -28.11 7.91
CA ASP A 51 6.94 -29.23 7.08
C ASP A 51 7.64 -29.22 5.69
N GLY A 52 8.97 -29.15 5.67
CA GLY A 52 9.81 -29.23 4.50
C GLY A 52 9.88 -30.67 4.03
N GLU A 53 9.72 -30.85 2.72
CA GLU A 53 10.07 -32.11 2.07
C GLU A 53 11.60 -32.24 2.19
N ARG A 54 12.07 -33.24 2.94
CA ARG A 54 13.52 -33.47 3.02
C ARG A 54 14.02 -33.82 1.62
N PRO A 55 15.14 -33.23 1.17
CA PRO A 55 15.76 -33.57 -0.11
C PRO A 55 15.90 -35.09 -0.26
N THR A 56 15.33 -35.64 -1.34
CA THR A 56 15.42 -37.08 -1.58
C THR A 56 16.68 -37.46 -2.36
N SER A 57 17.28 -36.52 -3.09
CA SER A 57 18.50 -36.76 -3.89
C SER A 57 19.73 -36.03 -3.35
N THR A 58 20.89 -36.71 -3.39
CA THR A 58 22.21 -36.09 -3.12
C THR A 58 22.54 -34.98 -4.12
N GLY A 59 22.00 -35.08 -5.34
CA GLY A 59 22.12 -34.06 -6.37
C GLY A 59 21.46 -32.74 -5.98
N PHE A 60 20.24 -32.79 -5.42
CA PHE A 60 19.54 -31.59 -4.97
C PHE A 60 20.30 -30.91 -3.83
N ALA A 61 20.78 -31.67 -2.84
CA ALA A 61 21.56 -31.10 -1.73
C ALA A 61 22.77 -30.31 -2.24
N ARG A 62 23.55 -30.87 -3.19
CA ARG A 62 24.69 -30.17 -3.81
C ARG A 62 24.28 -28.90 -4.55
N ALA A 63 23.14 -28.94 -5.24
CA ALA A 63 22.62 -27.77 -5.96
C ALA A 63 22.14 -26.68 -5.00
N ALA A 64 21.54 -27.06 -3.87
CA ALA A 64 21.13 -26.16 -2.80
C ALA A 64 22.33 -25.56 -2.05
N ASP A 65 23.41 -26.32 -1.83
CA ASP A 65 24.66 -25.80 -1.27
C ASP A 65 25.28 -24.74 -2.18
N ALA A 66 25.26 -24.96 -3.51
CA ALA A 66 25.71 -23.96 -4.48
C ALA A 66 24.84 -22.67 -4.42
N LEU A 67 23.52 -22.79 -4.24
CA LEU A 67 22.66 -21.63 -3.98
C LEU A 67 23.06 -20.89 -2.70
N ALA A 68 23.29 -21.61 -1.60
CA ALA A 68 23.70 -21.02 -0.32
C ALA A 68 25.05 -20.28 -0.44
N ALA A 69 25.96 -20.83 -1.24
CA ALA A 69 27.24 -20.21 -1.58
C ALA A 69 27.12 -19.05 -2.59
N LYS A 70 25.91 -18.76 -3.09
CA LYS A 70 25.62 -17.75 -4.13
C LYS A 70 26.27 -18.04 -5.49
N ASP A 71 26.63 -19.29 -5.77
CA ASP A 71 27.07 -19.75 -7.08
C ASP A 71 25.84 -20.22 -7.89
N TYR A 72 25.07 -19.24 -8.37
CA TYR A 72 23.80 -19.49 -9.03
C TYR A 72 23.96 -20.21 -10.38
N ALA A 73 25.05 -19.96 -11.09
CA ALA A 73 25.37 -20.66 -12.34
C ALA A 73 25.66 -22.15 -12.11
N ALA A 74 26.46 -22.48 -11.08
CA ALA A 74 26.68 -23.87 -10.72
C ALA A 74 25.40 -24.54 -10.20
N ALA A 75 24.64 -23.86 -9.35
CA ALA A 75 23.36 -24.35 -8.86
C ALA A 75 22.40 -24.73 -10.00
N TYR A 76 22.23 -23.83 -10.97
CA TYR A 76 21.37 -24.07 -12.14
C TYR A 76 21.85 -25.27 -12.96
N ARG A 77 23.16 -25.36 -13.24
CA ARG A 77 23.75 -26.47 -14.00
C ARG A 77 23.58 -27.82 -13.28
N LEU A 78 23.80 -27.85 -11.97
CA LEU A 78 23.58 -29.05 -11.15
C LEU A 78 22.11 -29.45 -11.16
N ALA A 79 21.21 -28.47 -11.06
CA ALA A 79 19.78 -28.68 -11.10
C ALA A 79 19.30 -29.28 -12.42
N SER A 80 19.85 -28.85 -13.56
CA SER A 80 19.43 -29.36 -14.89
C SER A 80 19.55 -30.88 -15.06
N GLY A 81 20.42 -31.54 -14.27
CA GLY A 81 20.58 -33.00 -14.28
C GLY A 81 19.70 -33.77 -13.30
N LEU A 82 18.89 -33.11 -12.47
CA LEU A 82 18.09 -33.81 -11.45
C LEU A 82 16.89 -34.52 -12.08
N PRO A 83 16.51 -35.73 -11.64
CA PRO A 83 15.40 -36.49 -12.22
C PRO A 83 14.03 -35.93 -11.82
N SER A 84 13.89 -35.42 -10.59
CA SER A 84 12.64 -34.86 -10.07
C SER A 84 12.37 -33.47 -10.66
N LYS A 85 11.18 -33.28 -11.26
CA LYS A 85 10.78 -31.99 -11.83
C LYS A 85 10.70 -30.90 -10.76
N ALA A 86 10.09 -31.17 -9.60
CA ALA A 86 10.06 -30.24 -8.47
C ALA A 86 11.46 -29.84 -7.98
N GLU A 87 12.41 -30.78 -7.89
CA GLU A 87 13.80 -30.48 -7.49
C GLU A 87 14.50 -29.58 -8.51
N ARG A 88 14.34 -29.85 -9.81
CA ARG A 88 14.86 -28.98 -10.89
C ARG A 88 14.29 -27.57 -10.78
N LEU A 89 12.96 -27.47 -10.73
CA LEU A 89 12.22 -26.22 -10.72
C LEU A 89 12.59 -25.37 -9.51
N ALA A 90 12.68 -25.95 -8.31
CA ALA A 90 13.06 -25.26 -7.08
C ALA A 90 14.40 -24.53 -7.22
N ILE A 91 15.44 -25.24 -7.67
CA ILE A 91 16.78 -24.66 -7.77
C ILE A 91 16.88 -23.71 -8.96
N GLN A 92 16.34 -24.06 -10.13
CA GLN A 92 16.40 -23.21 -11.31
C GLN A 92 15.68 -21.89 -11.09
N TRP A 93 14.51 -21.92 -10.42
CA TRP A 93 13.79 -20.71 -10.04
C TRP A 93 14.66 -19.80 -9.18
N ALA A 94 15.22 -20.32 -8.08
CA ALA A 94 16.02 -19.53 -7.15
C ALA A 94 17.29 -19.00 -7.81
N ALA A 95 17.97 -19.84 -8.60
CA ALA A 95 19.17 -19.48 -9.33
C ALA A 95 18.90 -18.29 -10.28
N ILE A 96 17.89 -18.37 -11.14
CA ILE A 96 17.55 -17.27 -12.07
C ILE A 96 17.10 -16.01 -11.31
N TYR A 97 16.30 -16.17 -10.26
CA TYR A 97 15.80 -15.04 -9.46
C TYR A 97 16.96 -14.22 -8.88
N TYR A 98 17.92 -14.89 -8.23
CA TYR A 98 19.01 -14.23 -7.50
C TYR A 98 20.27 -13.97 -8.34
N GLY A 99 20.58 -14.78 -9.34
CA GLY A 99 21.85 -14.70 -10.08
C GLY A 99 21.92 -13.65 -11.18
N GLY A 100 20.87 -12.85 -11.38
CA GLY A 100 20.98 -11.64 -12.19
C GLY A 100 21.46 -11.92 -13.62
N ALA A 101 22.58 -11.31 -13.99
CA ALA A 101 23.17 -11.44 -15.31
C ALA A 101 23.87 -12.78 -15.56
N ASP A 102 23.95 -13.71 -14.61
CA ASP A 102 24.71 -14.96 -14.80
C ASP A 102 24.10 -15.92 -15.84
N PHE A 103 22.86 -15.67 -16.28
CA PHE A 103 22.12 -16.57 -17.17
C PHE A 103 22.02 -16.06 -18.60
N GLY A 104 22.20 -16.97 -19.56
CA GLY A 104 21.91 -16.73 -20.97
C GLY A 104 20.40 -16.76 -21.25
N ARG A 105 19.98 -16.15 -22.36
CA ARG A 105 18.57 -16.02 -22.76
C ARG A 105 17.88 -17.38 -22.86
N SER A 106 18.55 -18.37 -23.45
CA SER A 106 17.98 -19.72 -23.63
C SER A 106 17.58 -20.38 -22.30
N ALA A 107 18.38 -20.19 -21.25
CA ALA A 107 18.06 -20.71 -19.92
C ALA A 107 16.81 -20.04 -19.33
N VAL A 108 16.74 -18.71 -19.41
CA VAL A 108 15.59 -17.95 -18.88
C VAL A 108 14.34 -18.23 -19.70
N SER A 109 14.42 -18.19 -21.04
CA SER A 109 13.30 -18.50 -21.93
C SER A 109 12.81 -19.93 -21.77
N GLY A 110 13.72 -20.90 -21.64
CA GLY A 110 13.37 -22.31 -21.42
C GLY A 110 12.61 -22.52 -20.12
N PHE A 111 13.03 -21.83 -19.05
CA PHE A 111 12.33 -21.86 -17.77
C PHE A 111 10.94 -21.19 -17.85
N LEU A 112 10.83 -20.06 -18.55
CA LEU A 112 9.57 -19.34 -18.75
C LEU A 112 8.57 -20.09 -19.66
N ALA A 113 9.05 -21.00 -20.51
CA ALA A 113 8.23 -21.77 -21.42
C ALA A 113 7.66 -23.05 -20.80
N ASP A 114 8.03 -23.43 -19.56
CA ASP A 114 7.47 -24.61 -18.89
C ASP A 114 5.99 -24.35 -18.55
N PRO A 115 5.03 -25.11 -19.14
CA PRO A 115 3.60 -24.91 -18.88
C PRO A 115 3.20 -25.20 -17.43
N ASP A 116 3.99 -26.01 -16.72
CA ASP A 116 3.81 -26.24 -15.27
C ASP A 116 4.73 -25.32 -14.44
N GLY A 117 5.51 -24.46 -15.10
CA GLY A 117 6.45 -23.50 -14.51
C GLY A 117 5.76 -22.47 -13.62
N PHE A 118 6.54 -21.69 -12.87
CA PHE A 118 5.98 -20.77 -11.89
C PHE A 118 5.35 -19.53 -12.52
N PRO A 119 4.44 -18.83 -11.82
CA PRO A 119 3.99 -17.51 -12.23
C PRO A 119 5.18 -16.60 -12.51
N VAL A 120 5.15 -15.96 -13.67
CA VAL A 120 6.26 -15.14 -14.15
C VAL A 120 6.27 -13.84 -13.37
N ALA A 121 7.08 -13.79 -12.32
CA ALA A 121 7.37 -12.53 -11.65
C ALA A 121 8.10 -11.59 -12.63
N THR A 122 7.82 -10.28 -12.56
CA THR A 122 8.44 -9.23 -13.39
C THR A 122 9.98 -9.31 -13.41
N VAL A 123 10.58 -9.81 -12.33
CA VAL A 123 12.03 -10.05 -12.27
C VAL A 123 12.52 -11.01 -13.36
N PHE A 124 11.78 -12.07 -13.70
CA PHE A 124 12.19 -12.99 -14.77
C PHE A 124 12.14 -12.34 -16.14
N GLN A 125 11.16 -11.45 -16.38
CA GLN A 125 11.17 -10.62 -17.59
C GLN A 125 12.37 -9.69 -17.60
N THR A 126 12.71 -9.07 -16.46
CA THR A 126 13.95 -8.27 -16.33
C THR A 126 15.20 -9.12 -16.62
N ARG A 127 15.28 -10.37 -16.13
CA ARG A 127 16.40 -11.29 -16.42
C ARG A 127 16.47 -11.64 -17.90
N LEU A 128 15.33 -11.93 -18.52
CA LEU A 128 15.23 -12.23 -19.94
C LEU A 128 15.72 -11.05 -20.78
N GLU A 129 15.25 -9.85 -20.46
CA GLU A 129 15.66 -8.60 -21.09
C GLU A 129 17.17 -8.37 -20.96
N GLN A 130 17.72 -8.47 -19.75
CA GLN A 130 19.15 -8.32 -19.48
C GLN A 130 19.99 -9.34 -20.27
N ALA A 131 19.58 -10.60 -20.27
CA ALA A 131 20.27 -11.67 -20.98
C ALA A 131 20.21 -11.46 -22.50
N LEU A 132 19.04 -11.12 -23.04
CA LEU A 132 18.83 -10.80 -24.45
C LEU A 132 19.78 -9.67 -24.89
N LEU A 133 19.81 -8.54 -24.19
CA LEU A 133 20.63 -7.39 -24.62
C LEU A 133 22.13 -7.67 -24.57
N ARG A 134 22.59 -8.50 -23.62
CA ARG A 134 23.99 -8.92 -23.54
C ARG A 134 24.42 -9.78 -24.73
N GLU A 135 23.51 -10.61 -25.25
CA GLU A 135 23.77 -11.47 -26.43
C GLU A 135 23.90 -10.67 -27.73
N LYS A 136 23.53 -9.38 -27.74
CA LYS A 136 23.53 -8.52 -28.93
C LYS A 136 22.81 -9.16 -30.14
N PRO A 137 21.54 -9.58 -29.97
CA PRO A 137 20.76 -10.28 -30.99
C PRO A 137 20.49 -9.39 -32.21
N ASP A 138 20.08 -10.03 -33.32
CA ASP A 138 19.57 -9.31 -34.48
C ASP A 138 18.19 -8.65 -34.22
N THR A 139 17.83 -7.71 -35.08
CA THR A 139 16.56 -6.96 -35.04
C THR A 139 15.33 -7.87 -34.91
N LYS A 140 15.27 -8.94 -35.69
CA LYS A 140 14.11 -9.84 -35.72
C LYS A 140 13.92 -10.55 -34.39
N THR A 141 15.04 -10.98 -33.79
CA THR A 141 15.06 -11.64 -32.48
C THR A 141 14.62 -10.68 -31.37
N VAL A 142 15.08 -9.42 -31.38
CA VAL A 142 14.61 -8.41 -30.42
C VAL A 142 13.09 -8.23 -30.52
N ILE A 143 12.56 -8.05 -31.73
CA ILE A 143 11.12 -7.88 -31.94
C ILE A 143 10.33 -9.12 -31.51
N THR A 144 10.81 -10.31 -31.84
CA THR A 144 10.14 -11.57 -31.47
C THR A 144 10.09 -11.77 -29.96
N VAL A 145 11.18 -11.46 -29.26
CA VAL A 145 11.27 -11.70 -27.81
C VAL A 145 10.59 -10.58 -27.00
N LEU A 146 10.73 -9.31 -27.41
CA LEU A 146 10.23 -8.16 -26.64
C LEU A 146 8.93 -7.54 -27.16
N GLY A 147 8.54 -7.78 -28.42
CA GLY A 147 7.48 -7.02 -29.09
C GLY A 147 6.03 -7.32 -28.66
N GLY A 148 5.82 -8.24 -27.72
CA GLY A 148 4.47 -8.61 -27.25
C GLY A 148 3.87 -7.66 -26.21
N ALA A 149 4.70 -7.03 -25.37
CA ALA A 149 4.30 -6.09 -24.33
C ALA A 149 5.43 -5.07 -24.10
N MET A 150 5.16 -3.95 -23.44
CA MET A 150 6.20 -2.97 -23.10
C MET A 150 7.26 -3.63 -22.20
N PRO A 151 8.56 -3.60 -22.58
CA PRO A 151 9.61 -4.15 -21.72
C PRO A 151 9.68 -3.45 -20.37
N THR A 152 10.20 -4.15 -19.37
CA THR A 152 10.32 -3.68 -17.98
C THR A 152 11.44 -2.65 -17.83
N THR A 153 12.59 -2.91 -18.44
CA THR A 153 13.79 -2.09 -18.30
C THR A 153 13.87 -1.03 -19.39
N LEU A 154 14.35 0.17 -19.03
CA LEU A 154 14.58 1.25 -20.00
C LEU A 154 15.47 0.80 -21.17
N ALA A 155 16.52 0.02 -20.89
CA ALA A 155 17.42 -0.51 -21.92
C ALA A 155 16.69 -1.41 -22.93
N ALA A 156 15.78 -2.27 -22.47
CA ALA A 156 15.00 -3.14 -23.35
C ALA A 156 13.92 -2.39 -24.12
N GLN A 157 13.30 -1.38 -23.50
CA GLN A 157 12.36 -0.49 -24.18
C GLN A 157 13.05 0.26 -25.33
N ILE A 158 14.25 0.82 -25.10
CA ILE A 158 15.05 1.48 -26.13
C ILE A 158 15.42 0.49 -27.23
N ALA A 159 15.94 -0.69 -26.88
CA ALA A 159 16.33 -1.70 -27.86
C ALA A 159 15.16 -2.15 -28.74
N LEU A 160 13.97 -2.33 -28.17
CA LEU A 160 12.77 -2.67 -28.93
C LEU A 160 12.35 -1.53 -29.88
N ALA A 161 12.40 -0.29 -29.42
CA ALA A 161 12.10 0.86 -30.27
C ALA A 161 13.07 0.93 -31.46
N GLU A 162 14.37 0.77 -31.23
CA GLU A 162 15.38 0.75 -32.30
C GLU A 162 15.20 -0.43 -33.26
N ALA A 163 14.85 -1.60 -32.75
CA ALA A 163 14.55 -2.75 -33.58
C ALA A 163 13.35 -2.46 -34.50
N TYR A 164 12.28 -1.84 -33.99
CA TYR A 164 11.17 -1.39 -34.83
C TYR A 164 11.56 -0.33 -35.85
N ILE A 165 12.48 0.60 -35.54
CA ILE A 165 13.01 1.55 -36.53
C ILE A 165 13.71 0.78 -37.65
N ALA A 166 14.59 -0.15 -37.30
CA ALA A 166 15.37 -0.94 -38.25
C ALA A 166 14.48 -1.84 -39.13
N ASP A 167 13.36 -2.32 -38.59
CA ASP A 167 12.36 -3.12 -39.31
C ASP A 167 11.32 -2.26 -40.07
N GLY A 168 11.45 -0.93 -40.07
CA GLY A 168 10.56 -0.01 -40.78
C GLY A 168 9.24 0.32 -40.08
N GLN A 169 9.00 -0.21 -38.87
CA GLN A 169 7.79 -0.02 -38.07
C GLN A 169 7.85 1.26 -37.21
N LYS A 170 8.03 2.42 -37.85
CA LYS A 170 8.26 3.71 -37.17
C LYS A 170 7.15 4.10 -36.18
N ASP A 171 5.89 3.81 -36.48
CA ASP A 171 4.78 4.13 -35.58
C ASP A 171 4.85 3.36 -34.26
N ARG A 172 5.31 2.09 -34.29
CA ARG A 172 5.50 1.28 -33.09
C ARG A 172 6.65 1.83 -32.26
N ALA A 173 7.76 2.17 -32.91
CA ALA A 173 8.90 2.79 -32.25
C ALA A 173 8.53 4.15 -31.63
N GLY A 174 7.76 4.98 -32.34
CA GLY A 174 7.30 6.29 -31.88
C GLY A 174 6.42 6.21 -30.63
N ARG A 175 5.54 5.21 -30.53
CA ARG A 175 4.75 4.98 -29.31
C ARG A 175 5.62 4.64 -28.10
N ILE A 176 6.61 3.76 -28.28
CA ILE A 176 7.56 3.40 -27.20
C ILE A 176 8.38 4.64 -26.79
N ALA A 177 8.92 5.38 -27.75
CA ALA A 177 9.67 6.61 -27.49
C ALA A 177 8.83 7.63 -26.73
N ARG A 178 7.54 7.79 -27.08
CA ARG A 178 6.60 8.64 -26.33
C ARG A 178 6.43 8.17 -24.90
N THR A 179 6.11 6.90 -24.67
CA THR A 179 5.95 6.35 -23.32
C THR A 179 7.19 6.55 -22.46
N ILE A 180 8.38 6.25 -23.00
CA ILE A 180 9.65 6.47 -22.31
C ILE A 180 9.79 7.96 -21.94
N TRP A 181 9.61 8.84 -22.92
CA TRP A 181 9.96 10.25 -22.79
C TRP A 181 8.96 11.05 -21.95
N THR A 182 7.65 10.84 -22.11
CA THR A 182 6.66 11.70 -21.46
C THR A 182 6.23 11.18 -20.08
N GLY A 183 6.30 9.88 -19.83
CA GLY A 183 5.73 9.25 -18.63
C GLY A 183 6.69 8.85 -17.52
N ASN A 184 8.00 9.11 -17.66
CA ASN A 184 9.01 8.67 -16.70
C ASN A 184 9.86 9.82 -16.11
N PHE A 185 10.22 9.68 -14.83
CA PHE A 185 11.21 10.52 -14.17
C PHE A 185 12.64 10.05 -14.49
N LEU A 186 13.05 10.27 -15.73
CA LEU A 186 14.41 9.99 -16.18
C LEU A 186 15.43 10.88 -15.47
N ASP A 187 16.55 10.30 -15.04
CA ASP A 187 17.70 11.07 -14.61
C ASP A 187 18.45 11.73 -15.80
N ALA A 188 19.51 12.48 -15.52
CA ALA A 188 20.24 13.20 -16.56
C ALA A 188 20.95 12.27 -17.57
N ASP A 189 21.45 11.13 -17.12
CA ASP A 189 22.14 10.16 -17.97
C ASP A 189 21.15 9.35 -18.80
N GLU A 190 20.02 8.96 -18.21
CA GLU A 190 18.90 8.32 -18.90
C GLU A 190 18.29 9.24 -19.97
N GLU A 191 18.09 10.53 -19.69
CA GLU A 191 17.62 11.49 -20.70
C GLU A 191 18.60 11.61 -21.86
N LYS A 192 19.90 11.72 -21.57
CA LYS A 192 20.94 11.78 -22.59
C LYS A 192 20.94 10.51 -23.44
N LEU A 193 20.77 9.35 -22.81
CA LEU A 193 20.66 8.06 -23.50
C LEU A 193 19.43 8.03 -24.43
N VAL A 194 18.25 8.40 -23.94
CA VAL A 194 17.03 8.40 -24.76
C VAL A 194 17.15 9.37 -25.93
N ARG A 195 17.69 10.57 -25.73
CA ARG A 195 17.93 11.53 -26.82
C ARG A 195 18.93 11.01 -27.85
N ALA A 196 20.01 10.39 -27.39
CA ALA A 196 21.03 9.84 -28.29
C ALA A 196 20.49 8.70 -29.16
N ARG A 197 19.58 7.88 -28.62
CA ARG A 197 19.11 6.65 -29.29
C ARG A 197 17.79 6.82 -30.03
N LEU A 198 16.88 7.61 -29.47
CA LEU A 198 15.51 7.79 -29.97
C LEU A 198 15.18 9.24 -30.33
N GLY A 199 16.15 10.16 -30.31
CA GLY A 199 15.94 11.60 -30.53
C GLY A 199 15.20 11.94 -31.82
N SER A 200 15.42 11.19 -32.90
CA SER A 200 14.72 11.39 -34.18
C SER A 200 13.21 11.09 -34.14
N LEU A 201 12.74 10.41 -33.09
CA LEU A 201 11.32 10.12 -32.85
C LEU A 201 10.67 11.12 -31.89
N LEU A 202 11.46 11.96 -31.21
CA LEU A 202 10.93 12.91 -30.23
C LEU A 202 10.47 14.17 -30.95
N THR A 203 9.22 14.55 -30.73
CA THR A 203 8.61 15.74 -31.36
C THR A 203 8.55 16.92 -30.39
N ALA A 204 8.37 18.14 -30.92
CA ALA A 204 8.13 19.33 -30.11
C ALA A 204 6.91 19.17 -29.17
N GLU A 205 5.86 18.49 -29.63
CA GLU A 205 4.70 18.13 -28.81
C GLU A 205 5.13 17.24 -27.63
N MET A 206 5.90 16.17 -27.87
CA MET A 206 6.40 15.29 -26.81
C MET A 206 7.30 16.01 -25.80
N HIS A 207 8.09 16.99 -26.26
CA HIS A 207 8.89 17.82 -25.36
C HIS A 207 7.99 18.68 -24.46
N TRP A 208 6.90 19.22 -25.00
CA TRP A 208 5.93 19.96 -24.20
C TRP A 208 5.17 19.06 -23.23
N ASP A 209 4.70 17.89 -23.66
CA ASP A 209 4.02 16.91 -22.80
C ASP A 209 4.91 16.49 -21.62
N ARG A 210 6.19 16.20 -21.90
CA ARG A 210 7.18 15.91 -20.84
C ARG A 210 7.35 17.12 -19.91
N ALA A 211 7.46 18.33 -20.44
CA ALA A 211 7.59 19.52 -19.60
C ALA A 211 6.35 19.71 -18.70
N VAL A 212 5.14 19.49 -19.21
CA VAL A 212 3.89 19.52 -18.42
C VAL A 212 3.91 18.47 -17.31
N TYR A 213 4.23 17.22 -17.64
CA TYR A 213 4.35 16.14 -16.66
C TYR A 213 5.34 16.48 -15.54
N LEU A 214 6.55 16.93 -15.90
CA LEU A 214 7.60 17.30 -14.94
C LEU A 214 7.22 18.53 -14.10
N MET A 215 6.57 19.53 -14.71
CA MET A 215 6.08 20.73 -14.04
C MET A 215 5.00 20.41 -13.01
N MET A 216 4.06 19.52 -13.33
CA MET A 216 3.01 19.13 -12.38
C MET A 216 3.59 18.41 -11.15
N HIS A 217 4.69 17.67 -11.32
CA HIS A 217 5.39 16.93 -10.25
C HIS A 217 6.58 17.67 -9.62
N ASP A 218 6.65 19.00 -9.76
CA ASP A 218 7.70 19.82 -9.13
C ASP A 218 9.16 19.44 -9.50
N ARG A 219 9.38 18.80 -10.65
CA ARG A 219 10.70 18.35 -11.13
C ARG A 219 11.50 19.47 -11.81
N ALA A 220 11.73 20.58 -11.11
CA ALA A 220 12.29 21.81 -11.68
C ALA A 220 13.62 21.60 -12.44
N SER A 221 14.53 20.80 -11.91
CA SER A 221 15.82 20.52 -12.57
C SER A 221 15.70 19.68 -13.85
N ALA A 222 14.67 18.84 -13.97
CA ALA A 222 14.38 18.12 -15.21
C ALA A 222 13.74 19.05 -16.25
N VAL A 223 12.87 19.97 -15.82
CA VAL A 223 12.29 21.01 -16.68
C VAL A 223 13.40 21.92 -17.25
N GLU A 224 14.41 22.27 -16.44
CA GLU A 224 15.56 23.06 -16.90
C GLU A 224 16.32 22.40 -18.06
N ARG A 225 16.47 21.07 -18.04
CA ARG A 225 17.17 20.31 -19.09
C ARG A 225 16.41 20.22 -20.42
N ILE A 226 15.10 20.50 -20.45
CA ILE A 226 14.31 20.48 -21.68
C ILE A 226 14.00 21.87 -22.23
N MET A 227 14.38 22.95 -21.54
CA MET A 227 14.08 24.33 -21.92
C MET A 227 14.47 24.69 -23.36
N SER A 228 15.58 24.15 -23.87
CA SER A 228 16.04 24.41 -25.25
C SER A 228 15.07 23.90 -26.31
N GLU A 229 14.31 22.85 -26.00
CA GLU A 229 13.31 22.24 -26.90
C GLU A 229 11.96 22.95 -26.87
N LEU A 230 11.75 23.83 -25.90
CA LEU A 230 10.49 24.55 -25.72
C LEU A 230 10.45 25.82 -26.57
N SER A 231 9.26 26.18 -27.04
CA SER A 231 9.01 27.46 -27.70
C SER A 231 9.26 28.63 -26.73
N PRO A 232 9.52 29.85 -27.23
CA PRO A 232 9.68 31.03 -26.36
C PRO A 232 8.52 31.21 -25.38
N ALA A 233 7.27 31.05 -25.84
CA ALA A 233 6.08 31.11 -24.99
C ALA A 233 6.11 30.03 -23.90
N GLN A 234 6.34 28.76 -24.25
CA GLN A 234 6.41 27.64 -23.31
C GLN A 234 7.50 27.85 -22.24
N ARG A 235 8.67 28.39 -22.61
CA ARG A 235 9.75 28.71 -21.66
C ARG A 235 9.31 29.72 -20.60
N THR A 236 8.46 30.69 -20.94
CA THR A 236 7.98 31.66 -19.94
C THR A 236 7.17 30.97 -18.84
N LEU A 237 6.26 30.05 -19.21
CA LEU A 237 5.47 29.27 -18.26
C LEU A 237 6.34 28.30 -17.47
N ALA A 238 7.24 27.57 -18.12
CA ALA A 238 8.15 26.64 -17.46
C ALA A 238 9.05 27.34 -16.42
N THR A 239 9.57 28.53 -16.76
CA THR A 239 10.40 29.33 -15.86
C THR A 239 9.58 29.80 -14.65
N ALA A 240 8.37 30.31 -14.88
CA ALA A 240 7.48 30.74 -13.81
C ALA A 240 7.08 29.58 -12.88
N ARG A 241 6.70 28.42 -13.43
CA ARG A 241 6.33 27.23 -12.65
C ARG A 241 7.49 26.72 -11.80
N ASN A 242 8.71 26.66 -12.35
CA ASN A 242 9.91 26.28 -11.59
C ASN A 242 10.17 27.23 -10.42
N ALA A 243 9.98 28.54 -10.63
CA ALA A 243 10.11 29.52 -9.55
C ALA A 243 9.04 29.32 -8.46
N VAL A 244 7.78 29.03 -8.83
CA VAL A 244 6.72 28.72 -7.84
C VAL A 244 7.03 27.44 -7.06
N SER A 245 7.48 26.39 -7.75
CA SER A 245 7.88 25.10 -7.17
C SER A 245 8.91 25.27 -6.05
N ARG A 246 9.93 26.09 -6.31
CA ARG A 246 11.02 26.40 -5.37
C ARG A 246 10.67 27.48 -4.36
N ASN A 247 9.41 27.96 -4.33
CA ASN A 247 8.98 29.11 -3.54
C ASN A 247 9.88 30.35 -3.73
N GLY A 248 10.27 30.62 -4.98
CA GLY A 248 11.13 31.74 -5.35
C GLY A 248 10.51 33.10 -5.04
N LYS A 249 11.35 34.09 -4.69
CA LYS A 249 10.90 35.46 -4.39
C LYS A 249 10.35 36.18 -5.63
N ASP A 250 10.88 35.87 -6.80
CA ASP A 250 10.51 36.43 -8.11
C ASP A 250 9.37 35.67 -8.80
N ALA A 251 8.88 34.55 -8.23
CA ALA A 251 7.87 33.69 -8.84
C ALA A 251 6.61 34.46 -9.27
N LYS A 252 6.14 35.42 -8.47
CA LYS A 252 5.00 36.27 -8.84
C LYS A 252 5.29 37.10 -10.09
N LYS A 253 6.46 37.77 -10.14
CA LYS A 253 6.87 38.59 -11.29
C LYS A 253 6.96 37.73 -12.55
N LEU A 254 7.52 36.54 -12.44
CA LEU A 254 7.62 35.59 -13.56
C LEU A 254 6.24 35.11 -14.03
N LEU A 255 5.33 34.79 -13.11
CA LEU A 255 3.94 34.47 -13.43
C LEU A 255 3.20 35.63 -14.12
N ASP A 256 3.46 36.87 -13.71
CA ASP A 256 2.90 38.08 -14.33
C ASP A 256 3.46 38.32 -15.74
N SER A 257 4.59 37.69 -16.08
CA SER A 257 5.28 37.83 -17.37
C SER A 257 5.10 36.61 -18.30
N VAL A 258 4.26 35.64 -17.93
CA VAL A 258 3.95 34.48 -18.78
C VAL A 258 3.26 34.94 -20.05
N ASP A 259 3.63 34.36 -21.19
CA ASP A 259 3.06 34.65 -22.49
C ASP A 259 1.51 34.60 -22.44
N PRO A 260 0.79 35.63 -22.96
CA PRO A 260 -0.66 35.69 -22.90
C PRO A 260 -1.38 34.44 -23.42
N SER A 261 -0.81 33.77 -24.43
CA SER A 261 -1.37 32.54 -25.00
C SER A 261 -1.46 31.37 -24.01
N LEU A 262 -0.66 31.39 -22.94
CA LEU A 262 -0.59 30.32 -21.93
C LEU A 262 -1.30 30.67 -20.62
N THR A 263 -1.90 31.86 -20.49
CA THR A 263 -2.58 32.30 -19.26
C THR A 263 -3.86 31.52 -18.92
N LYS A 264 -4.37 30.73 -19.87
CA LYS A 264 -5.48 29.78 -19.67
C LYS A 264 -5.00 28.33 -19.55
N HIS A 265 -3.70 28.08 -19.72
CA HIS A 265 -3.16 26.72 -19.67
C HIS A 265 -3.29 26.16 -18.23
N PRO A 266 -3.66 24.88 -18.04
CA PRO A 266 -3.85 24.31 -16.70
C PRO A 266 -2.64 24.49 -15.77
N VAL A 267 -1.41 24.25 -16.27
CA VAL A 267 -0.18 24.45 -15.48
C VAL A 267 -0.02 25.90 -14.98
N PHE A 268 -0.46 26.90 -15.76
CA PHE A 268 -0.44 28.30 -15.31
C PHE A 268 -1.43 28.54 -14.18
N LEU A 269 -2.66 28.05 -14.33
CA LEU A 269 -3.71 28.15 -13.31
C LEU A 269 -3.28 27.45 -12.02
N PHE A 270 -2.73 26.24 -12.12
CA PHE A 270 -2.15 25.50 -11.00
C PHE A 270 -1.03 26.29 -10.31
N SER A 271 -0.12 26.87 -11.09
CA SER A 271 0.98 27.70 -10.55
C SER A 271 0.48 28.94 -9.82
N ARG A 272 -0.56 29.60 -10.35
CA ARG A 272 -1.20 30.76 -9.72
C ARG A 272 -1.90 30.37 -8.43
N ALA A 273 -2.60 29.23 -8.42
CA ALA A 273 -3.25 28.69 -7.22
C ALA A 273 -2.23 28.37 -6.12
N GLN A 274 -1.17 27.63 -6.47
CA GLN A 274 -0.11 27.26 -5.53
C GLN A 274 0.57 28.51 -4.96
N ARG A 275 0.83 29.52 -5.80
CA ARG A 275 1.40 30.78 -5.34
C ARG A 275 0.45 31.57 -4.43
N ALA A 276 -0.84 31.61 -4.75
CA ALA A 276 -1.84 32.26 -3.92
C ALA A 276 -1.93 31.58 -2.54
N ARG A 277 -1.95 30.24 -2.49
CA ARG A 277 -1.91 29.47 -1.24
C ARG A 277 -0.65 29.73 -0.42
N GLN A 278 0.53 29.78 -1.05
CA GLN A 278 1.80 30.11 -0.36
C GLN A 278 1.78 31.48 0.35
N PHE A 279 0.92 32.40 -0.10
CA PHE A 279 0.77 33.75 0.44
C PHE A 279 -0.57 33.95 1.15
N GLU A 280 -1.27 32.86 1.47
CA GLU A 280 -2.53 32.87 2.23
C GLU A 280 -3.67 33.64 1.53
N LEU A 281 -3.60 33.78 0.20
CA LEU A 281 -4.64 34.36 -0.64
C LEU A 281 -5.66 33.27 -1.00
N TRP A 282 -6.47 32.87 -0.02
CA TRP A 282 -7.29 31.66 -0.10
C TRP A 282 -8.35 31.70 -1.21
N ASP A 283 -9.08 32.80 -1.34
CA ASP A 283 -10.13 32.94 -2.36
C ASP A 283 -9.55 32.90 -3.78
N ASP A 284 -8.40 33.55 -3.98
CA ASP A 284 -7.68 33.49 -5.26
C ASP A 284 -7.19 32.07 -5.56
N ALA A 285 -6.66 31.36 -4.56
CA ALA A 285 -6.20 29.99 -4.74
C ALA A 285 -7.34 29.06 -5.20
N ILE A 286 -8.50 29.14 -4.55
CA ILE A 286 -9.70 28.40 -4.94
C ILE A 286 -10.15 28.81 -6.35
N ALA A 287 -10.26 30.11 -6.62
CA ALA A 287 -10.71 30.62 -7.90
C ALA A 287 -9.80 30.19 -9.07
N PHE A 288 -8.48 30.15 -8.89
CA PHE A 288 -7.56 29.64 -9.91
C PHE A 288 -7.74 28.14 -10.15
N LEU A 289 -7.97 27.34 -9.10
CA LEU A 289 -8.21 25.90 -9.24
C LEU A 289 -9.56 25.62 -9.93
N ASP A 290 -10.59 26.40 -9.62
CA ASP A 290 -11.95 26.24 -10.19
C ASP A 290 -12.06 26.70 -11.65
N ARG A 291 -11.11 27.53 -12.11
CA ARG A 291 -11.06 27.99 -13.51
C ARG A 291 -10.57 26.95 -14.49
N ALA A 292 -9.97 25.86 -14.02
CA ALA A 292 -9.56 24.78 -14.89
C ALA A 292 -10.79 23.99 -15.35
N GLY A 293 -10.75 23.50 -16.58
CA GLY A 293 -11.81 22.62 -17.08
C GLY A 293 -11.80 21.26 -16.38
N ALA A 294 -12.77 20.45 -16.76
CA ALA A 294 -12.92 19.03 -16.41
C ALA A 294 -11.62 18.21 -16.56
N GLU A 295 -11.00 18.31 -17.73
CA GLU A 295 -9.78 17.57 -18.06
C GLU A 295 -8.53 18.42 -17.80
N VAL A 296 -7.77 18.05 -16.76
CA VAL A 296 -6.49 18.67 -16.41
C VAL A 296 -5.36 17.63 -16.42
N PRO A 297 -4.12 18.03 -16.81
CA PRO A 297 -2.97 17.16 -16.72
C PRO A 297 -2.69 16.84 -15.25
N GLU A 298 -2.32 15.59 -14.98
CA GLU A 298 -2.01 15.13 -13.63
C GLU A 298 -3.09 15.52 -12.61
N SER A 299 -4.35 15.21 -12.89
CA SER A 299 -5.51 15.59 -12.05
C SER A 299 -5.41 15.14 -10.59
N ALA A 300 -4.56 14.16 -10.26
CA ALA A 300 -4.25 13.82 -8.88
C ALA A 300 -3.50 14.96 -8.15
N GLU A 301 -2.58 15.67 -8.82
CA GLU A 301 -1.84 16.79 -8.27
C GLU A 301 -2.75 18.00 -7.97
N TRP A 302 -3.78 18.19 -8.80
CA TRP A 302 -4.84 19.16 -8.53
C TRP A 302 -5.60 18.86 -7.24
N TRP A 303 -5.93 17.59 -7.01
CA TRP A 303 -6.53 17.18 -5.75
C TRP A 303 -5.60 17.43 -4.57
N TYR A 304 -4.30 17.12 -4.68
CA TYR A 304 -3.36 17.34 -3.58
C TYR A 304 -3.25 18.81 -3.17
N GLU A 305 -3.22 19.72 -4.15
CA GLU A 305 -3.21 21.16 -3.89
C GLU A 305 -4.53 21.62 -3.22
N ARG A 306 -5.69 21.16 -3.72
CA ARG A 306 -7.01 21.41 -3.08
C ARG A 306 -7.10 20.85 -1.67
N ARG A 307 -6.59 19.65 -1.43
CA ARG A 307 -6.59 18.98 -0.12
C ARG A 307 -5.72 19.72 0.88
N LEU A 308 -4.54 20.18 0.46
CA LEU A 308 -3.66 20.97 1.31
C LEU A 308 -4.33 22.28 1.73
N LEU A 309 -4.93 22.98 0.77
CA LEU A 309 -5.73 24.19 1.01
C LEU A 309 -6.89 23.91 1.98
N THR A 310 -7.65 22.84 1.74
CA THR A 310 -8.76 22.40 2.61
C THR A 310 -8.30 22.22 4.05
N ARG A 311 -7.18 21.52 4.27
CA ARG A 311 -6.65 21.23 5.62
C ARG A 311 -6.13 22.49 6.31
N GLN A 312 -5.48 23.40 5.58
CA GLN A 312 -5.04 24.69 6.13
C GLN A 312 -6.23 25.54 6.58
N LEU A 313 -7.28 25.63 5.76
CA LEU A 313 -8.48 26.41 6.08
C LEU A 313 -9.23 25.85 7.29
N LEU A 314 -9.34 24.52 7.43
CA LEU A 314 -9.91 23.91 8.64
C LEU A 314 -9.08 24.22 9.90
N ALA A 315 -7.76 24.22 9.80
CA ALA A 315 -6.89 24.57 10.93
C ALA A 315 -7.05 26.05 11.35
N LEU A 316 -7.45 26.92 10.42
CA LEU A 316 -7.78 28.32 10.67
C LEU A 316 -9.23 28.53 11.17
N GLY A 317 -10.03 27.47 11.25
CA GLY A 317 -11.44 27.57 11.63
C GLY A 317 -12.34 28.15 10.54
N ASP A 318 -11.97 28.01 9.26
CA ASP A 318 -12.75 28.46 8.10
C ASP A 318 -13.32 27.26 7.31
N PRO A 319 -14.40 26.63 7.82
CA PRO A 319 -14.98 25.46 7.18
C PRO A 319 -15.70 25.78 5.86
N GLU A 320 -16.12 27.03 5.63
CA GLU A 320 -16.79 27.39 4.39
C GLU A 320 -15.84 27.38 3.20
N ARG A 321 -14.68 28.04 3.33
CA ARG A 321 -13.66 27.99 2.28
C ARG A 321 -13.07 26.60 2.14
N ALA A 322 -12.88 25.88 3.25
CA ALA A 322 -12.39 24.51 3.21
C ALA A 322 -13.35 23.60 2.41
N TYR A 323 -14.66 23.73 2.64
CA TYR A 323 -15.67 23.02 1.87
C TYR A 323 -15.58 23.35 0.38
N LYS A 324 -15.50 24.64 0.01
CA LYS A 324 -15.37 25.07 -1.39
C LYS A 324 -14.13 24.48 -2.06
N ALA A 325 -12.98 24.52 -1.38
CA ALA A 325 -11.73 23.96 -1.88
C ALA A 325 -11.85 22.45 -2.18
N ALA A 326 -12.47 21.69 -1.28
CA ALA A 326 -12.68 20.25 -1.44
C ALA A 326 -13.72 19.90 -2.51
N ALA A 327 -14.90 20.54 -2.47
CA ALA A 327 -16.04 20.24 -3.33
C ALA A 327 -15.80 20.60 -4.81
N GLY A 328 -14.85 21.49 -5.10
CA GLY A 328 -14.48 21.86 -6.47
C GLY A 328 -13.70 20.79 -7.24
N TYR A 329 -13.35 19.65 -6.63
CA TYR A 329 -12.75 18.51 -7.33
C TYR A 329 -13.83 17.50 -7.74
N THR A 330 -14.25 17.55 -9.00
CA THR A 330 -15.38 16.76 -9.52
C THR A 330 -14.97 15.68 -10.52
N GLU A 331 -13.75 15.74 -11.06
CA GLU A 331 -13.26 14.81 -12.08
C GLU A 331 -11.80 14.40 -11.82
N GLY A 332 -11.49 13.13 -12.08
CA GLY A 332 -10.16 12.56 -11.90
C GLY A 332 -10.21 11.08 -11.52
N PRO A 333 -9.08 10.48 -11.12
CA PRO A 333 -9.05 9.08 -10.71
C PRO A 333 -9.99 8.80 -9.54
N ASP A 334 -10.70 7.68 -9.56
CA ASP A 334 -11.70 7.31 -8.54
C ASP A 334 -11.17 7.44 -7.11
N GLY A 335 -9.93 7.01 -6.84
CA GLY A 335 -9.33 7.13 -5.52
C GLY A 335 -9.19 8.57 -5.01
N ARG A 336 -9.07 9.55 -5.91
CA ARG A 336 -9.01 10.98 -5.56
C ARG A 336 -10.41 11.57 -5.39
N LEU A 337 -11.37 11.13 -6.22
CA LEU A 337 -12.77 11.48 -6.04
C LEU A 337 -13.30 10.98 -4.69
N VAL A 338 -13.00 9.74 -4.30
CA VAL A 338 -13.35 9.20 -2.97
C VAL A 338 -12.82 10.10 -1.84
N ASP A 339 -11.55 10.52 -1.91
CA ASP A 339 -10.94 11.39 -0.89
C ASP A 339 -11.55 12.79 -0.90
N ALA A 340 -11.85 13.35 -2.08
CA ALA A 340 -12.49 14.65 -2.24
C ALA A 340 -13.92 14.68 -1.69
N GLN A 341 -14.74 13.70 -2.09
CA GLN A 341 -16.11 13.55 -1.60
C GLN A 341 -16.14 13.32 -0.09
N PHE A 342 -15.21 12.52 0.45
CA PHE A 342 -15.07 12.38 1.89
C PHE A 342 -14.82 13.72 2.59
N HIS A 343 -13.83 14.50 2.13
CA HIS A 343 -13.52 15.80 2.75
C HIS A 343 -14.70 16.77 2.65
N ALA A 344 -15.33 16.90 1.48
CA ALA A 344 -16.47 17.79 1.29
C ALA A 344 -17.66 17.39 2.19
N GLY A 345 -18.02 16.10 2.21
CA GLY A 345 -19.10 15.58 3.04
C GLY A 345 -18.81 15.69 4.54
N TRP A 346 -17.59 15.37 4.96
CA TRP A 346 -17.18 15.45 6.35
C TRP A 346 -17.16 16.89 6.87
N ILE A 347 -16.73 17.85 6.05
CA ILE A 347 -16.78 19.27 6.39
C ILE A 347 -18.23 19.75 6.51
N ALA A 348 -19.06 19.41 5.52
CA ALA A 348 -20.48 19.74 5.51
C ALA A 348 -21.19 19.22 6.78
N LEU A 349 -20.96 17.97 7.16
CA LEU A 349 -21.59 17.36 8.34
C LEU A 349 -21.02 17.89 9.65
N SER A 350 -19.70 17.82 9.81
CA SER A 350 -19.05 17.99 11.11
C SER A 350 -18.89 19.45 11.51
N PHE A 351 -18.75 20.35 10.54
CA PHE A 351 -18.45 21.77 10.80
C PHE A 351 -19.58 22.70 10.36
N LEU A 352 -20.11 22.52 9.14
CA LEU A 352 -21.18 23.38 8.61
C LEU A 352 -22.58 22.96 9.07
N LYS A 353 -22.72 21.77 9.65
CA LYS A 353 -23.99 21.18 10.09
C LYS A 353 -25.03 21.07 8.97
N ASP A 354 -24.58 20.93 7.72
CA ASP A 354 -25.42 20.74 6.54
C ASP A 354 -25.50 19.25 6.19
N ALA A 355 -26.39 18.54 6.88
CA ALA A 355 -26.58 17.10 6.73
C ALA A 355 -27.03 16.68 5.32
N PRO A 356 -28.01 17.34 4.65
CA PRO A 356 -28.40 16.98 3.29
C PRO A 356 -27.27 17.16 2.25
N ARG A 357 -26.42 18.17 2.40
CA ARG A 357 -25.23 18.32 1.56
C ARG A 357 -24.21 17.23 1.82
N ALA A 358 -23.97 16.90 3.09
CA ALA A 358 -23.06 15.81 3.45
C ALA A 358 -23.51 14.46 2.90
N ALA A 359 -24.80 14.14 3.00
CA ALA A 359 -25.38 12.89 2.49
C ALA A 359 -25.13 12.73 0.98
N ARG A 360 -25.31 13.79 0.19
CA ARG A 360 -25.00 13.78 -1.25
C ARG A 360 -23.54 13.44 -1.54
N HIS A 361 -22.60 14.04 -0.81
CA HIS A 361 -21.18 13.74 -0.96
C HIS A 361 -20.84 12.30 -0.57
N PHE A 362 -21.35 11.78 0.55
CA PHE A 362 -21.07 10.41 0.95
C PHE A 362 -21.75 9.37 0.05
N ALA A 363 -22.92 9.68 -0.50
CA ALA A 363 -23.54 8.86 -1.53
C ALA A 363 -22.69 8.81 -2.81
N GLU A 364 -22.13 9.95 -3.23
CA GLU A 364 -21.22 10.00 -4.38
C GLU A 364 -19.91 9.26 -4.09
N MET A 365 -19.31 9.47 -2.92
CA MET A 365 -18.15 8.73 -2.44
C MET A 365 -18.36 7.21 -2.55
N ALA A 366 -19.54 6.73 -2.16
CA ALA A 366 -19.88 5.31 -2.20
C ALA A 366 -19.95 4.74 -3.63
N ARG A 367 -20.19 5.56 -4.67
CA ARG A 367 -20.19 5.12 -6.07
C ARG A 367 -18.78 4.83 -6.61
N HIS A 368 -17.78 5.51 -6.07
CA HIS A 368 -16.37 5.35 -6.45
C HIS A 368 -15.57 4.44 -5.50
N ALA A 369 -16.10 4.14 -4.33
CA ALA A 369 -15.41 3.34 -3.32
C ALA A 369 -15.42 1.84 -3.69
N THR A 370 -14.24 1.25 -3.81
CA THR A 370 -14.07 -0.18 -4.12
C THR A 370 -13.33 -0.96 -3.03
N LEU A 371 -12.59 -0.29 -2.15
CA LEU A 371 -11.82 -0.92 -1.07
C LEU A 371 -12.67 -1.05 0.19
N PRO A 372 -12.55 -2.14 0.99
CA PRO A 372 -13.31 -2.31 2.22
C PRO A 372 -13.25 -1.10 3.18
N ASP A 373 -12.06 -0.52 3.37
CA ASP A 373 -11.85 0.68 4.19
C ASP A 373 -12.71 1.87 3.68
N THR A 374 -12.74 2.13 2.36
CA THR A 374 -13.45 3.28 1.78
C THR A 374 -14.95 3.02 1.58
N VAL A 375 -15.34 1.77 1.30
CA VAL A 375 -16.75 1.35 1.20
C VAL A 375 -17.42 1.51 2.57
N THR A 376 -16.79 0.98 3.63
CA THR A 376 -17.34 1.11 4.98
C THR A 376 -17.33 2.55 5.48
N GLN A 377 -16.27 3.31 5.21
CA GLN A 377 -16.21 4.73 5.57
C GLN A 377 -17.33 5.53 4.90
N SER A 378 -17.52 5.38 3.58
CA SER A 378 -18.54 6.13 2.85
C SER A 378 -19.94 5.84 3.39
N HIS A 379 -20.27 4.56 3.63
CA HIS A 379 -21.57 4.16 4.14
C HIS A 379 -21.80 4.52 5.60
N TYR A 380 -20.78 4.42 6.47
CA TYR A 380 -20.90 4.85 7.86
C TYR A 380 -21.16 6.36 7.97
N TRP A 381 -20.40 7.17 7.24
CA TRP A 381 -20.59 8.62 7.25
C TRP A 381 -21.87 9.07 6.53
N LEU A 382 -22.28 8.35 5.47
CA LEU A 382 -23.60 8.52 4.87
C LEU A 382 -24.70 8.29 5.90
N ALA A 383 -24.62 7.21 6.68
CA ALA A 383 -25.60 6.94 7.73
C ALA A 383 -25.67 8.06 8.77
N ARG A 384 -24.52 8.57 9.21
CA ARG A 384 -24.47 9.71 10.12
C ARG A 384 -25.13 10.97 9.53
N ALA A 385 -24.89 11.24 8.24
CA ALA A 385 -25.51 12.37 7.55
C ALA A 385 -27.03 12.18 7.38
N GLU A 386 -27.50 11.01 6.96
CA GLU A 386 -28.92 10.71 6.80
C GLU A 386 -29.67 10.79 8.15
N LYS A 387 -29.07 10.26 9.22
CA LYS A 387 -29.62 10.36 10.58
C LYS A 387 -29.73 11.82 11.03
N ALA A 388 -28.70 12.64 10.78
CA ALA A 388 -28.73 14.06 11.07
C ALA A 388 -29.75 14.85 10.21
N ALA A 389 -30.09 14.34 9.03
CA ALA A 389 -31.15 14.85 8.17
C ALA A 389 -32.56 14.34 8.54
N GLY A 390 -32.68 13.42 9.51
CA GLY A 390 -33.95 12.81 9.94
C GLY A 390 -34.38 11.57 9.13
N ASN A 391 -33.55 11.10 8.20
CA ASN A 391 -33.84 9.98 7.31
C ASN A 391 -33.37 8.64 7.92
N ASN A 392 -34.05 8.18 8.98
CA ASN A 392 -33.62 6.99 9.74
C ASN A 392 -33.56 5.69 8.92
N ASP A 393 -34.46 5.50 7.95
CA ASP A 393 -34.47 4.30 7.09
C ASP A 393 -33.25 4.28 6.17
N ALA A 394 -32.92 5.43 5.56
CA ALA A 394 -31.73 5.58 4.73
C ALA A 394 -30.45 5.42 5.56
N ALA A 395 -30.44 5.95 6.79
CA ALA A 395 -29.33 5.77 7.73
C ALA A 395 -29.12 4.29 8.06
N THR A 396 -30.19 3.56 8.38
CA THR A 396 -30.15 2.12 8.67
C THR A 396 -29.65 1.32 7.47
N ALA A 397 -30.16 1.60 6.27
CA ALA A 397 -29.71 0.94 5.04
C ALA A 397 -28.22 1.19 4.73
N ALA A 398 -27.71 2.39 5.02
CA ALA A 398 -26.29 2.70 4.88
C ALA A 398 -25.46 1.97 5.95
N LEU A 399 -25.90 1.94 7.22
CA LEU A 399 -25.23 1.14 8.26
C LEU A 399 -25.17 -0.34 7.89
N ASP A 400 -26.25 -0.92 7.34
CA ASP A 400 -26.28 -2.34 6.95
C ASP A 400 -25.21 -2.67 5.89
N LYS A 401 -24.98 -1.77 4.92
CA LYS A 401 -23.91 -1.93 3.93
C LYS A 401 -22.52 -1.92 4.55
N ALA A 402 -22.26 -1.00 5.49
CA ALA A 402 -20.99 -0.97 6.21
C ALA A 402 -20.83 -2.19 7.12
N ALA A 403 -21.89 -2.59 7.83
CA ALA A 403 -21.89 -3.67 8.81
C ALA A 403 -21.63 -5.08 8.23
N GLY A 404 -21.67 -5.23 6.90
CA GLY A 404 -21.24 -6.45 6.20
C GLY A 404 -19.73 -6.72 6.29
N TYR A 405 -18.91 -5.70 6.61
CA TYR A 405 -17.45 -5.81 6.76
C TYR A 405 -17.09 -5.91 8.23
N THR A 406 -17.10 -7.12 8.76
CA THR A 406 -17.09 -7.41 10.21
C THR A 406 -15.73 -7.19 10.88
N THR A 407 -14.66 -7.10 10.09
CA THR A 407 -13.26 -6.97 10.52
C THR A 407 -12.70 -5.56 10.29
N VAL A 408 -13.47 -4.67 9.67
CA VAL A 408 -13.05 -3.32 9.27
C VAL A 408 -13.63 -2.28 10.21
N PHE A 409 -12.83 -1.28 10.59
CA PHE A 409 -13.15 -0.26 11.60
C PHE A 409 -14.56 0.36 11.45
N TYR A 410 -14.88 0.93 10.29
CA TYR A 410 -16.19 1.57 10.06
C TYR A 410 -17.33 0.55 9.95
N GLY A 411 -17.04 -0.67 9.52
CA GLY A 411 -18.02 -1.76 9.55
C GLY A 411 -18.35 -2.20 10.97
N GLN A 412 -17.35 -2.27 11.85
CA GLN A 412 -17.54 -2.55 13.28
C GLN A 412 -18.29 -1.43 13.99
N LEU A 413 -18.02 -0.15 13.66
CA LEU A 413 -18.83 0.97 14.15
C LEU A 413 -20.28 0.86 13.71
N ALA A 414 -20.53 0.51 12.44
CA ALA A 414 -21.89 0.33 11.95
C ALA A 414 -22.61 -0.84 12.63
N ARG A 415 -21.90 -1.93 12.94
CA ARG A 415 -22.46 -3.07 13.69
C ARG A 415 -22.85 -2.67 15.11
N ASP A 416 -22.01 -1.90 15.78
CA ASP A 416 -22.29 -1.36 17.11
C ASP A 416 -23.56 -0.49 17.09
N GLU A 417 -23.66 0.46 16.15
CA GLU A 417 -24.86 1.31 16.01
C GLU A 417 -26.15 0.53 15.68
N LEU A 418 -26.04 -0.62 15.02
CA LEU A 418 -27.15 -1.53 14.72
C LEU A 418 -27.45 -2.54 15.84
N GLY A 419 -26.70 -2.54 16.95
CA GLY A 419 -26.82 -3.54 18.02
C GLY A 419 -26.45 -4.95 17.58
N LYS A 420 -25.65 -5.11 16.52
CA LYS A 420 -25.11 -6.39 16.05
C LYS A 420 -23.87 -6.77 16.86
N ARG A 421 -23.48 -8.04 16.82
CA ARG A 421 -22.21 -8.50 17.43
C ARG A 421 -21.03 -7.68 16.88
N PRO A 422 -20.12 -7.13 17.70
CA PRO A 422 -19.07 -6.22 17.22
C PRO A 422 -18.18 -6.84 16.13
N VAL A 423 -17.86 -8.13 16.27
CA VAL A 423 -17.06 -8.89 15.31
C VAL A 423 -17.73 -10.23 15.01
N GLU A 424 -17.56 -10.68 13.78
CA GLU A 424 -17.99 -12.00 13.32
C GLU A 424 -16.97 -12.52 12.31
N LEU A 425 -16.30 -13.61 12.65
CA LEU A 425 -15.31 -14.26 11.78
C LEU A 425 -16.00 -15.33 10.97
N ARG A 426 -15.81 -15.30 9.65
CA ARG A 426 -16.38 -16.31 8.76
C ARG A 426 -15.66 -17.64 8.98
N PRO A 427 -16.39 -18.76 9.03
CA PRO A 427 -15.77 -20.07 9.09
C PRO A 427 -14.96 -20.33 7.81
N MET A 428 -13.86 -21.06 7.93
CA MET A 428 -13.11 -21.54 6.78
C MET A 428 -14.02 -22.45 5.93
N PRO A 429 -13.96 -22.36 4.58
CA PRO A 429 -14.71 -23.28 3.74
C PRO A 429 -14.12 -24.70 3.84
N ASP A 430 -14.88 -25.71 3.40
CA ASP A 430 -14.29 -27.04 3.18
C ASP A 430 -13.32 -26.96 1.99
N VAL A 431 -12.03 -27.13 2.30
CA VAL A 431 -10.93 -26.94 1.35
C VAL A 431 -10.12 -28.22 1.15
N ALA A 432 -10.53 -29.35 1.74
CA ALA A 432 -9.68 -30.54 1.84
C ALA A 432 -9.20 -31.04 0.46
N SER A 433 -10.11 -31.16 -0.51
CA SER A 433 -9.79 -31.65 -1.87
C SER A 433 -8.86 -30.68 -2.63
N ALA A 434 -9.20 -29.38 -2.66
CA ALA A 434 -8.41 -28.39 -3.37
C ALA A 434 -7.03 -28.15 -2.74
N SER A 435 -6.94 -28.21 -1.40
CA SER A 435 -5.67 -28.20 -0.68
C SER A 435 -4.81 -29.42 -1.05
N ALA A 436 -5.37 -30.62 -1.06
CA ALA A 436 -4.64 -31.83 -1.46
C ALA A 436 -4.13 -31.75 -2.90
N PHE A 437 -4.93 -31.22 -3.82
CA PHE A 437 -4.51 -30.98 -5.19
C PHE A 437 -3.34 -30.00 -5.28
N PHE A 438 -3.42 -28.86 -4.58
CA PHE A 438 -2.33 -27.88 -4.54
C PHE A 438 -1.03 -28.48 -3.99
N GLU A 439 -1.12 -29.19 -2.86
CA GLU A 439 0.03 -29.80 -2.19
C GLU A 439 0.72 -30.88 -3.04
N ALA A 440 -0.02 -31.52 -3.94
CA ALA A 440 0.52 -32.49 -4.89
C ALA A 440 1.26 -31.86 -6.08
N THR A 441 1.15 -30.54 -6.30
CA THR A 441 1.80 -29.87 -7.43
C THR A 441 3.31 -29.78 -7.26
N ASP A 442 4.05 -29.85 -8.37
CA ASP A 442 5.50 -29.60 -8.37
C ASP A 442 5.86 -28.20 -7.84
N ARG A 443 4.94 -27.22 -7.98
CA ARG A 443 5.12 -25.86 -7.47
C ARG A 443 5.10 -25.81 -5.93
N ALA A 444 4.12 -26.47 -5.30
CA ALA A 444 4.05 -26.57 -3.84
C ALA A 444 5.23 -27.38 -3.28
N ARG A 445 5.57 -28.49 -3.94
CA ARG A 445 6.75 -29.30 -3.59
C ARG A 445 8.05 -28.52 -3.69
N ALA A 446 8.23 -27.70 -4.73
CA ALA A 446 9.41 -26.86 -4.89
C ALA A 446 9.59 -25.88 -3.72
N VAL A 447 8.51 -25.30 -3.20
CA VAL A 447 8.55 -24.45 -1.98
C VAL A 447 9.01 -25.27 -0.78
N ARG A 448 8.43 -26.45 -0.55
CA ARG A 448 8.79 -27.34 0.57
C ARG A 448 10.24 -27.82 0.48
N LEU A 449 10.75 -28.11 -0.72
CA LEU A 449 12.14 -28.51 -0.97
C LEU A 449 13.12 -27.37 -0.65
N LEU A 450 12.84 -26.14 -1.07
CA LEU A 450 13.65 -24.96 -0.71
C LEU A 450 13.64 -24.76 0.81
N ALA A 451 12.48 -24.85 1.45
CA ALA A 451 12.37 -24.72 2.89
C ALA A 451 13.14 -25.82 3.63
N GLY A 452 13.03 -27.07 3.20
CA GLY A 452 13.75 -28.22 3.74
C GLY A 452 15.28 -28.13 3.58
N ALA A 453 15.75 -27.37 2.59
CA ALA A 453 17.17 -27.04 2.42
C ALA A 453 17.63 -25.80 3.20
N GLY A 454 16.78 -25.24 4.07
CA GLY A 454 17.09 -24.02 4.84
C GLY A 454 16.98 -22.71 4.05
N GLN A 455 16.52 -22.75 2.80
CA GLN A 455 16.34 -21.57 1.93
C GLN A 455 14.99 -20.89 2.16
N ILE A 456 14.65 -20.57 3.41
CA ILE A 456 13.33 -20.06 3.81
C ILE A 456 12.94 -18.79 3.05
N SER A 457 13.86 -17.82 2.90
CA SER A 457 13.59 -16.59 2.14
C SER A 457 13.21 -16.88 0.68
N ALA A 458 13.90 -17.83 0.03
CA ALA A 458 13.59 -18.24 -1.33
C ALA A 458 12.23 -18.93 -1.40
N ALA A 459 11.95 -19.85 -0.46
CA ALA A 459 10.66 -20.53 -0.35
C ALA A 459 9.49 -19.55 -0.17
N THR A 460 9.62 -18.55 0.70
CA THR A 460 8.59 -17.53 0.95
C THR A 460 8.34 -16.64 -0.28
N ILE A 461 9.39 -16.21 -0.98
CA ILE A 461 9.25 -15.41 -2.21
C ILE A 461 8.58 -16.24 -3.32
N LEU A 462 8.97 -17.51 -3.46
CA LEU A 462 8.37 -18.41 -4.44
C LEU A 462 6.88 -18.65 -4.15
N LEU A 463 6.56 -18.95 -2.88
CA LEU A 463 5.19 -19.16 -2.43
C LEU A 463 4.32 -17.93 -2.66
N ARG A 464 4.86 -16.72 -2.48
CA ARG A 464 4.14 -15.48 -2.79
C ARG A 464 3.77 -15.42 -4.27
N GLY A 465 4.71 -15.67 -5.17
CA GLY A 465 4.45 -15.68 -6.60
C GLY A 465 3.36 -16.68 -6.99
N ILE A 466 3.45 -17.90 -6.43
CA ILE A 466 2.44 -18.96 -6.61
C ILE A 466 1.07 -18.52 -6.09
N ALA A 467 1.00 -18.08 -4.83
CA ALA A 467 -0.26 -17.78 -4.17
C ALA A 467 -1.03 -16.64 -4.84
N MET A 468 -0.34 -15.62 -5.35
CA MET A 468 -0.98 -14.49 -6.03
C MET A 468 -1.60 -14.88 -7.39
N SER A 469 -1.21 -16.02 -7.98
CA SER A 469 -1.82 -16.55 -9.20
C SER A 469 -2.93 -17.57 -8.97
N LEU A 470 -3.16 -17.99 -7.72
CA LEU A 470 -4.23 -18.95 -7.41
C LEU A 470 -5.58 -18.23 -7.42
N GLU A 471 -6.62 -18.90 -7.90
CA GLU A 471 -7.99 -18.38 -7.93
C GLU A 471 -8.92 -19.15 -6.98
N ASP A 472 -8.56 -20.38 -6.62
CA ASP A 472 -9.36 -21.25 -5.76
C ASP A 472 -9.10 -20.98 -4.26
N ALA A 473 -10.18 -20.92 -3.48
CA ALA A 473 -10.12 -20.63 -2.04
C ALA A 473 -9.36 -21.70 -1.25
N GLY A 474 -9.47 -22.97 -1.63
CA GLY A 474 -8.79 -24.07 -0.94
C GLY A 474 -7.31 -24.19 -1.26
N GLN A 475 -6.92 -23.81 -2.47
CA GLN A 475 -5.51 -23.65 -2.83
C GLN A 475 -4.89 -22.45 -2.10
N LEU A 476 -5.58 -21.32 -2.04
CA LEU A 476 -5.16 -20.14 -1.25
C LEU A 476 -5.03 -20.47 0.23
N ALA A 477 -5.98 -21.22 0.80
CA ALA A 477 -5.92 -21.67 2.18
C ALA A 477 -4.71 -22.58 2.46
N ALA A 478 -4.39 -23.51 1.54
CA ALA A 478 -3.21 -24.35 1.62
C ALA A 478 -1.92 -23.52 1.54
N ALA A 479 -1.85 -22.56 0.61
CA ALA A 479 -0.71 -21.65 0.49
C ALA A 479 -0.54 -20.77 1.74
N ALA A 480 -1.61 -20.25 2.34
CA ALA A 480 -1.57 -19.50 3.59
C ALA A 480 -1.08 -20.35 4.77
N ARG A 481 -1.54 -21.61 4.86
CA ARG A 481 -1.06 -22.58 5.85
C ARG A 481 0.42 -22.90 5.66
N MET A 482 0.86 -23.09 4.42
CA MET A 482 2.26 -23.30 4.10
C MET A 482 3.09 -22.09 4.52
N ALA A 483 2.65 -20.87 4.21
CA ALA A 483 3.33 -19.64 4.66
C ALA A 483 3.46 -19.57 6.18
N GLN A 484 2.40 -19.92 6.92
CA GLN A 484 2.44 -20.02 8.39
C GLN A 484 3.45 -21.06 8.88
N SER A 485 3.53 -22.24 8.27
CA SER A 485 4.50 -23.29 8.63
C SER A 485 5.96 -22.88 8.39
N LEU A 486 6.19 -21.93 7.48
CA LEU A 486 7.50 -21.32 7.22
C LEU A 486 7.83 -20.17 8.19
N GLY A 487 6.93 -19.82 9.10
CA GLY A 487 7.04 -18.62 9.95
C GLY A 487 6.79 -17.32 9.18
N ALA A 488 6.23 -17.38 7.97
CA ALA A 488 5.94 -16.24 7.12
C ALA A 488 4.48 -15.76 7.29
N HIS A 489 4.09 -15.42 8.53
CA HIS A 489 2.74 -14.94 8.86
C HIS A 489 2.34 -13.71 8.06
N ASN A 490 3.28 -12.84 7.72
CA ASN A 490 3.05 -11.67 6.86
C ASN A 490 2.54 -12.07 5.46
N LEU A 491 3.05 -13.16 4.90
CA LEU A 491 2.60 -13.70 3.64
C LEU A 491 1.24 -14.40 3.80
N ALA A 492 1.03 -15.17 4.88
CA ALA A 492 -0.26 -15.79 5.16
C ALA A 492 -1.39 -14.74 5.25
N ILE A 493 -1.14 -13.62 5.93
CA ILE A 493 -2.06 -12.48 6.01
C ILE A 493 -2.29 -11.87 4.64
N GLN A 494 -1.25 -11.68 3.82
CA GLN A 494 -1.43 -11.15 2.47
C GLN A 494 -2.29 -12.07 1.60
N ILE A 495 -2.08 -13.38 1.65
CA ILE A 495 -2.89 -14.36 0.92
C ILE A 495 -4.35 -14.28 1.36
N ALA A 496 -4.59 -14.17 2.67
CA ALA A 496 -5.93 -14.02 3.22
C ALA A 496 -6.60 -12.69 2.81
N GLU A 497 -5.86 -11.58 2.80
CA GLU A 497 -6.34 -10.27 2.32
C GLU A 497 -6.71 -10.33 0.82
N THR A 498 -5.92 -11.03 -0.01
CA THR A 498 -6.25 -11.29 -1.42
C THR A 498 -7.52 -12.12 -1.58
N ALA A 499 -7.68 -13.17 -0.76
CA ALA A 499 -8.86 -14.02 -0.79
C ALA A 499 -10.12 -13.25 -0.31
N GLU A 500 -9.99 -12.43 0.73
CA GLU A 500 -11.06 -11.57 1.25
C GLU A 500 -11.57 -10.60 0.19
N GLY A 501 -10.67 -9.98 -0.59
CA GLY A 501 -11.03 -9.13 -1.72
C GLY A 501 -11.85 -9.84 -2.81
N ARG A 502 -11.77 -11.18 -2.86
CA ARG A 502 -12.55 -12.05 -3.77
C ARG A 502 -13.78 -12.67 -3.09
N GLY A 503 -14.11 -12.24 -1.87
CA GLY A 503 -15.24 -12.76 -1.10
C GLY A 503 -14.99 -14.12 -0.43
N MET A 504 -13.77 -14.63 -0.43
CA MET A 504 -13.42 -15.95 0.13
C MET A 504 -13.07 -15.82 1.62
N PRO A 505 -13.65 -16.65 2.51
CA PRO A 505 -13.48 -16.49 3.96
C PRO A 505 -12.20 -17.16 4.47
N LEU A 506 -11.09 -16.40 4.47
CA LEU A 506 -9.79 -16.81 5.03
C LEU A 506 -9.43 -16.04 6.32
N ASP A 507 -10.45 -15.55 7.02
CA ASP A 507 -10.31 -14.61 8.15
C ASP A 507 -9.34 -15.10 9.23
N LEU A 508 -9.29 -16.42 9.50
CA LEU A 508 -8.41 -16.98 10.52
C LEU A 508 -6.91 -16.79 10.23
N PHE A 509 -6.52 -16.74 8.94
CA PHE A 509 -5.16 -16.47 8.50
C PHE A 509 -4.81 -14.97 8.55
N SER A 510 -5.81 -14.09 8.37
CA SER A 510 -5.64 -12.64 8.55
C SER A 510 -5.29 -12.25 9.98
N PHE A 511 -5.63 -13.11 10.97
CA PHE A 511 -5.45 -12.86 12.40
C PHE A 511 -4.82 -14.08 13.10
N PRO A 512 -3.50 -14.34 12.92
CA PRO A 512 -2.82 -15.48 13.52
C PRO A 512 -2.69 -15.34 15.05
N ARG A 513 -2.80 -16.47 15.77
CA ARG A 513 -2.60 -16.53 17.24
C ARG A 513 -1.14 -16.83 17.62
N ASP A 514 -0.40 -17.45 16.73
CA ASP A 514 0.97 -17.96 16.92
C ASP A 514 2.05 -17.00 16.39
N GLY A 515 1.67 -15.81 15.91
CA GLY A 515 2.60 -14.82 15.36
C GLY A 515 3.44 -14.06 16.40
N LEU A 516 3.15 -14.23 17.70
CA LEU A 516 3.87 -13.55 18.79
C LEU A 516 4.33 -14.53 19.87
N PRO A 517 5.56 -14.39 20.39
CA PRO A 517 5.99 -15.09 21.59
C PRO A 517 5.35 -14.45 22.83
N THR A 518 4.36 -15.11 23.43
CA THR A 518 3.54 -14.54 24.50
C THR A 518 4.21 -14.51 25.88
N ALA A 519 5.18 -15.40 26.13
CA ALA A 519 5.78 -15.62 27.46
C ALA A 519 6.54 -14.41 28.05
N ARG A 520 6.84 -13.38 27.24
CA ARG A 520 7.60 -12.18 27.67
C ARG A 520 6.89 -10.87 27.34
N LEU A 521 5.59 -10.90 27.04
CA LEU A 521 4.86 -9.65 26.81
C LEU A 521 4.69 -8.88 28.12
N ALA A 522 4.61 -7.55 28.02
CA ALA A 522 4.18 -6.72 29.15
C ALA A 522 2.75 -7.08 29.58
N GLU A 523 2.46 -6.94 30.87
CA GLU A 523 1.14 -7.20 31.48
C GLU A 523 0.12 -6.12 31.10
N ILE A 524 -0.29 -6.14 29.83
CA ILE A 524 -1.37 -5.34 29.25
C ILE A 524 -2.27 -6.25 28.41
N ASP A 525 -3.43 -5.76 27.96
CA ASP A 525 -4.31 -6.52 27.08
C ASP A 525 -3.54 -7.04 25.85
N HIS A 526 -3.41 -8.36 25.74
CA HIS A 526 -2.67 -9.00 24.66
C HIS A 526 -3.29 -8.71 23.29
N ALA A 527 -4.61 -8.56 23.18
CA ALA A 527 -5.25 -8.21 21.92
C ALA A 527 -4.74 -6.86 21.39
N ALA A 528 -4.40 -5.90 22.27
CA ALA A 528 -3.80 -4.64 21.87
C ALA A 528 -2.37 -4.83 21.31
N VAL A 529 -1.58 -5.72 21.91
CA VAL A 529 -0.23 -6.07 21.42
C VAL A 529 -0.30 -6.75 20.05
N TYR A 530 -1.21 -7.71 19.87
CA TYR A 530 -1.43 -8.37 18.58
C TYR A 530 -1.93 -7.39 17.52
N ALA A 531 -2.84 -6.49 17.87
CA ALA A 531 -3.37 -5.48 16.95
C ALA A 531 -2.29 -4.52 16.43
N VAL A 532 -1.43 -4.03 17.32
CA VAL A 532 -0.27 -3.20 16.97
C VAL A 532 0.72 -4.01 16.13
N THR A 533 1.09 -5.22 16.55
CA THR A 533 2.05 -6.06 15.81
C THR A 533 1.57 -6.38 14.39
N ARG A 534 0.28 -6.71 14.23
CA ARG A 534 -0.33 -6.94 12.91
C ARG A 534 -0.19 -5.69 12.04
N GLN A 535 -0.46 -4.51 12.59
CA GLN A 535 -0.42 -3.26 11.85
C GLN A 535 1.02 -2.82 11.52
N GLU A 536 1.98 -3.06 12.41
CA GLU A 536 3.38 -2.66 12.24
C GLU A 536 4.13 -3.52 11.22
N SER A 537 4.03 -4.84 11.32
CA SER A 537 4.87 -5.75 10.53
C SER A 537 4.10 -6.90 9.89
N ARG A 538 2.81 -7.06 10.19
CA ARG A 538 2.08 -8.31 9.94
C ARG A 538 2.81 -9.53 10.50
N PHE A 539 3.41 -9.39 11.68
CA PHE A 539 4.22 -10.41 12.36
C PHE A 539 5.52 -10.80 11.61
N GLN A 540 6.04 -9.94 10.75
CA GLN A 540 7.33 -10.15 10.11
C GLN A 540 8.48 -9.79 11.07
N LEU A 541 9.20 -10.80 11.56
CA LEU A 541 10.29 -10.63 12.51
C LEU A 541 11.47 -9.83 11.96
N ASP A 542 11.81 -10.00 10.69
CA ASP A 542 12.97 -9.37 10.06
C ASP A 542 12.65 -8.01 9.39
N ALA A 543 11.45 -7.46 9.61
CA ALA A 543 11.01 -6.23 8.97
C ALA A 543 11.88 -5.01 9.36
N ILE A 544 12.31 -4.25 8.36
CA ILE A 544 13.01 -2.97 8.53
C ILE A 544 12.32 -1.92 7.66
N SER A 545 11.78 -0.86 8.27
CA SER A 545 11.19 0.25 7.51
C SER A 545 12.25 1.13 6.87
N VAL A 546 11.85 1.95 5.90
CA VAL A 546 12.73 2.96 5.27
C VAL A 546 13.29 3.95 6.31
N ALA A 547 12.50 4.30 7.32
CA ALA A 547 12.92 5.16 8.42
C ALA A 547 13.83 4.44 9.44
N GLY A 548 13.98 3.12 9.34
CA GLY A 548 14.84 2.30 10.18
C GLY A 548 14.16 1.68 11.40
N ALA A 549 12.83 1.65 11.45
CA ALA A 549 12.05 0.92 12.45
C ALA A 549 12.22 -0.60 12.26
N ARG A 550 12.22 -1.40 13.35
CA ARG A 550 12.68 -2.80 13.29
C ARG A 550 11.77 -3.81 13.97
N GLY A 551 11.61 -4.95 13.30
CA GLY A 551 10.99 -6.19 13.75
C GLY A 551 9.48 -6.15 13.96
N LEU A 552 8.98 -7.11 14.74
CA LEU A 552 7.56 -7.40 14.94
C LEU A 552 6.73 -6.16 15.26
N MET A 553 7.21 -5.31 16.18
CA MET A 553 6.51 -4.10 16.61
C MET A 553 7.16 -2.81 16.11
N GLN A 554 8.00 -2.89 15.06
CA GLN A 554 8.63 -1.76 14.36
C GLN A 554 9.20 -0.69 15.32
N LEU A 555 10.08 -1.09 16.21
CA LEU A 555 10.70 -0.14 17.14
C LEU A 555 11.79 0.68 16.45
N MET A 556 11.74 2.00 16.63
CA MET A 556 12.87 2.87 16.29
C MET A 556 14.07 2.57 17.22
N PRO A 557 15.32 2.65 16.73
CA PRO A 557 16.50 2.34 17.53
C PRO A 557 16.60 3.13 18.84
N GLY A 558 16.20 4.41 18.84
CA GLY A 558 16.16 5.25 20.04
C GLY A 558 15.16 4.73 21.07
N THR A 559 13.92 4.48 20.65
CA THR A 559 12.85 3.91 21.49
C THR A 559 13.25 2.56 22.06
N ALA A 560 13.79 1.66 21.23
CA ALA A 560 14.24 0.34 21.67
C ALA A 560 15.33 0.44 22.75
N ARG A 561 16.27 1.38 22.63
CA ARG A 561 17.33 1.60 23.63
C ARG A 561 16.77 2.10 24.95
N GLU A 562 15.85 3.06 24.91
CA GLU A 562 15.18 3.57 26.11
C GLU A 562 14.40 2.46 26.81
N THR A 563 13.61 1.69 26.06
CA THR A 563 12.79 0.61 26.63
C THR A 563 13.63 -0.54 27.15
N ALA A 564 14.71 -0.93 26.46
CA ALA A 564 15.62 -1.98 26.93
C ALA A 564 16.21 -1.61 28.31
N LYS A 565 16.63 -0.36 28.48
CA LYS A 565 17.09 0.15 29.77
C LYS A 565 16.02 0.06 30.85
N LYS A 566 14.75 0.38 30.54
CA LYS A 566 13.64 0.32 31.51
C LYS A 566 13.36 -1.10 32.01
N VAL A 567 13.47 -2.10 31.13
CA VAL A 567 13.22 -3.51 31.49
C VAL A 567 14.48 -4.26 31.95
N GLY A 568 15.61 -3.55 32.11
CA GLY A 568 16.87 -4.16 32.56
C GLY A 568 17.56 -5.06 31.52
N GLU A 569 17.21 -4.92 30.25
CA GLU A 569 17.81 -5.68 29.14
C GLU A 569 18.92 -4.88 28.45
N SER A 570 19.95 -5.57 27.95
CA SER A 570 20.98 -4.94 27.13
C SER A 570 20.45 -4.63 25.72
N TYR A 571 20.63 -3.39 25.27
CA TYR A 571 20.23 -3.01 23.92
C TYR A 571 21.04 -3.78 22.86
N SER A 572 20.36 -4.49 21.98
CA SER A 572 20.94 -5.11 20.78
C SER A 572 20.11 -4.79 19.54
N ALA A 573 20.73 -4.11 18.57
CA ALA A 573 20.10 -3.74 17.31
C ALA A 573 19.82 -4.95 16.40
N GLN A 574 20.62 -6.01 16.53
CA GLN A 574 20.46 -7.26 15.78
C GLN A 574 19.30 -8.10 16.33
N ARG A 575 19.18 -8.20 17.66
CA ARG A 575 18.09 -8.95 18.30
C ARG A 575 16.71 -8.38 17.96
N LEU A 576 16.62 -7.09 17.62
CA LEU A 576 15.35 -6.50 17.15
C LEU A 576 14.77 -7.19 15.92
N THR A 577 15.59 -7.81 15.08
CA THR A 577 15.16 -8.49 13.84
C THR A 577 15.44 -9.99 13.82
N SER A 578 16.04 -10.54 14.88
CA SER A 578 16.41 -11.97 14.97
C SER A 578 15.85 -12.68 16.19
N ASP A 579 15.35 -11.95 17.19
CA ASP A 579 14.81 -12.47 18.44
C ASP A 579 13.43 -11.86 18.68
N GLY A 580 12.39 -12.60 18.29
CA GLY A 580 11.01 -12.13 18.41
C GLY A 580 10.59 -11.87 19.84
N ALA A 581 11.10 -12.64 20.81
CA ALA A 581 10.78 -12.45 22.23
C ALA A 581 11.35 -11.15 22.76
N TYR A 582 12.58 -10.81 22.36
CA TYR A 582 13.18 -9.52 22.68
C TYR A 582 12.43 -8.36 22.03
N ASN A 583 12.11 -8.42 20.74
CA ASN A 583 11.38 -7.34 20.07
C ASN A 583 9.98 -7.15 20.69
N ALA A 584 9.24 -8.24 20.93
CA ALA A 584 7.90 -8.20 21.48
C ALA A 584 7.86 -7.71 22.93
N LEU A 585 8.84 -8.08 23.77
CA LEU A 585 9.00 -7.54 25.13
C LEU A 585 9.16 -6.01 25.10
N LEU A 586 10.09 -5.51 24.29
CA LEU A 586 10.34 -4.06 24.20
C LEU A 586 9.14 -3.32 23.59
N GLY A 587 8.51 -3.88 22.55
CA GLY A 587 7.38 -3.25 21.88
C GLY A 587 6.15 -3.17 22.76
N SER A 588 5.80 -4.28 23.41
CA SER A 588 4.67 -4.33 24.35
C SER A 588 4.90 -3.45 25.57
N THR A 589 6.14 -3.36 26.08
CA THR A 589 6.48 -2.43 27.17
C THR A 589 6.31 -0.96 26.74
N TYR A 590 6.76 -0.61 25.53
CA TYR A 590 6.58 0.74 25.02
C TYR A 590 5.09 1.07 24.80
N LEU A 591 4.29 0.12 24.32
CA LEU A 591 2.84 0.26 24.21
C LEU A 591 2.18 0.44 25.60
N ALA A 592 2.60 -0.33 26.60
CA ALA A 592 2.13 -0.21 27.98
C ALA A 592 2.40 1.20 28.55
N ASP A 593 3.57 1.77 28.24
CA ASP A 593 3.90 3.16 28.61
C ASP A 593 2.95 4.18 27.97
N GLN A 594 2.55 3.98 26.70
CA GLN A 594 1.58 4.85 26.05
C GLN A 594 0.17 4.68 26.63
N LEU A 595 -0.27 3.44 26.88
CA LEU A 595 -1.57 3.19 27.51
C LEU A 595 -1.66 3.84 28.89
N ARG A 596 -0.60 3.74 29.70
CA ARG A 596 -0.53 4.41 31.02
C ARG A 596 -0.57 5.92 30.89
N ARG A 597 0.18 6.49 29.93
CA ARG A 597 0.21 7.94 29.65
C ARG A 597 -1.17 8.48 29.29
N PHE A 598 -1.97 7.71 28.56
CA PHE A 598 -3.29 8.10 28.09
C PHE A 598 -4.43 7.43 28.84
N ASP A 599 -4.20 6.98 30.07
CA ASP A 599 -5.21 6.48 30.99
C ASP A 599 -6.09 5.37 30.38
N GLY A 600 -5.42 4.37 29.79
CA GLY A 600 -6.05 3.20 29.17
C GLY A 600 -6.67 3.44 27.79
N SER A 601 -6.52 4.61 27.18
CA SER A 601 -7.06 4.87 25.84
C SER A 601 -6.18 4.28 24.74
N LEU A 602 -6.64 3.17 24.11
CA LEU A 602 -5.94 2.56 22.98
C LEU A 602 -5.89 3.48 21.76
N LEU A 603 -6.94 4.28 21.53
CA LEU A 603 -6.97 5.28 20.45
C LEU A 603 -5.77 6.23 20.55
N LEU A 604 -5.59 6.86 21.71
CA LEU A 604 -4.49 7.81 21.94
C LEU A 604 -3.14 7.11 22.03
N ALA A 605 -3.08 5.92 22.63
CA ALA A 605 -1.86 5.14 22.74
C ALA A 605 -1.34 4.68 21.36
N ALA A 606 -2.21 4.20 20.48
CA ALA A 606 -1.86 3.82 19.11
C ALA A 606 -1.41 5.05 18.29
N ALA A 607 -2.10 6.19 18.44
CA ALA A 607 -1.70 7.44 17.81
C ALA A 607 -0.30 7.88 18.29
N ALA A 608 -0.01 7.73 19.59
CA ALA A 608 1.27 8.10 20.17
C ALA A 608 2.39 7.10 19.85
N TYR A 609 2.05 5.81 19.65
CA TYR A 609 2.98 4.79 19.21
C TYR A 609 3.53 5.15 17.81
N ASN A 610 2.65 5.53 16.89
CA ASN A 610 3.01 5.86 15.51
C ASN A 610 3.56 7.29 15.34
N ALA A 611 2.92 8.31 15.91
CA ALA A 611 3.27 9.72 15.69
C ALA A 611 4.03 10.39 16.85
N GLY A 612 4.22 9.68 17.96
CA GLY A 612 4.80 10.22 19.18
C GLY A 612 3.80 10.98 20.05
N ALA A 613 3.90 10.81 21.37
CA ALA A 613 3.01 11.43 22.36
C ALA A 613 2.98 12.97 22.29
N GLY A 614 4.07 13.61 21.85
CA GLY A 614 4.12 15.06 21.70
C GLY A 614 3.14 15.59 20.65
N ASN A 615 2.94 14.87 19.56
CA ASN A 615 1.94 15.23 18.53
C ASN A 615 0.52 14.97 19.04
N VAL A 616 0.29 13.84 19.67
CA VAL A 616 -1.00 13.51 20.29
C VAL A 616 -1.43 14.56 21.30
N ASN A 617 -0.52 15.03 22.16
CA ASN A 617 -0.83 16.10 23.11
C ASN A 617 -1.23 17.42 22.42
N LYS A 618 -0.60 17.77 21.28
CA LYS A 618 -1.01 18.94 20.49
C LYS A 618 -2.40 18.75 19.91
N TRP A 619 -2.74 17.54 19.44
CA TRP A 619 -4.06 17.24 18.88
C TRP A 619 -5.15 17.23 19.96
N ILE A 620 -4.87 16.71 21.15
CA ILE A 620 -5.78 16.81 22.31
C ILE A 620 -6.02 18.28 22.66
N ALA A 621 -4.98 19.10 22.69
CA ALA A 621 -5.11 20.53 22.98
C ALA A 621 -5.92 21.28 21.89
N ALA A 622 -5.79 20.88 20.62
CA ALA A 622 -6.46 21.54 19.50
C ALA A 622 -7.93 21.10 19.31
N TYR A 623 -8.24 19.82 19.57
CA TYR A 623 -9.52 19.21 19.20
C TYR A 623 -10.35 18.73 20.40
N GLY A 624 -9.81 18.86 21.62
CA GLY A 624 -10.37 18.26 22.82
C GLY A 624 -9.88 16.83 23.06
N ASP A 625 -10.13 16.33 24.26
CA ASP A 625 -9.75 14.99 24.69
C ASP A 625 -10.84 13.97 24.28
N PRO A 626 -10.55 13.02 23.35
CA PRO A 626 -11.55 12.08 22.83
C PRO A 626 -12.04 11.08 23.87
N ARG A 627 -11.45 11.05 25.06
CA ARG A 627 -11.95 10.26 26.19
C ARG A 627 -13.19 10.88 26.85
N LYS A 628 -13.43 12.18 26.66
CA LYS A 628 -14.55 12.92 27.27
C LYS A 628 -15.81 12.84 26.41
N ASP A 629 -16.98 12.78 27.04
CA ASP A 629 -18.25 12.52 26.35
C ASP A 629 -18.65 13.62 25.35
N ASN A 630 -18.18 14.85 25.58
CA ASN A 630 -18.41 15.99 24.70
C ASN A 630 -17.52 16.01 23.45
N VAL A 631 -16.60 15.06 23.30
CA VAL A 631 -15.77 14.90 22.10
C VAL A 631 -16.16 13.59 21.42
N ASP A 632 -16.50 13.69 20.15
CA ASP A 632 -16.75 12.52 19.30
C ASP A 632 -15.40 11.90 18.88
N PRO A 633 -15.07 10.69 19.34
CA PRO A 633 -13.79 10.05 19.03
C PRO A 633 -13.63 9.71 17.54
N VAL A 634 -14.72 9.46 16.81
CA VAL A 634 -14.67 9.15 15.37
C VAL A 634 -14.34 10.40 14.57
N VAL A 635 -14.93 11.55 14.91
CA VAL A 635 -14.56 12.85 14.34
C VAL A 635 -13.11 13.20 14.72
N TRP A 636 -12.72 12.95 15.97
CA TRP A 636 -11.36 13.22 16.45
C TRP A 636 -10.29 12.46 15.64
N ILE A 637 -10.54 11.18 15.32
CA ILE A 637 -9.66 10.39 14.45
C ILE A 637 -9.50 11.07 13.08
N GLU A 638 -10.57 11.56 12.47
CA GLU A 638 -10.52 12.24 11.16
C GLU A 638 -9.80 13.60 11.16
N LEU A 639 -9.70 14.22 12.34
CA LEU A 639 -8.92 15.43 12.56
C LEU A 639 -7.41 15.18 12.60
N ILE A 640 -6.94 13.94 12.86
CA ILE A 640 -5.50 13.61 12.88
C ILE A 640 -4.85 14.07 11.57
N PRO A 641 -3.90 15.02 11.59
CA PRO A 641 -3.33 15.60 10.37
C PRO A 641 -2.54 14.62 9.52
N PHE A 642 -1.88 13.66 10.17
CA PHE A 642 -1.08 12.64 9.50
C PHE A 642 -1.98 11.51 8.97
N LEU A 643 -2.08 11.39 7.65
CA LEU A 643 -2.91 10.37 7.01
C LEU A 643 -2.49 8.95 7.43
N GLU A 644 -1.18 8.71 7.52
CA GLU A 644 -0.63 7.44 7.99
C GLU A 644 -1.12 7.10 9.40
N THR A 645 -0.94 8.02 10.35
CA THR A 645 -1.38 7.84 11.75
C THR A 645 -2.88 7.64 11.87
N ARG A 646 -3.68 8.37 11.08
CA ARG A 646 -5.13 8.19 11.08
C ARG A 646 -5.53 6.78 10.69
N ARG A 647 -5.03 6.31 9.54
CA ARG A 647 -5.30 4.95 9.05
C ARG A 647 -4.77 3.90 10.02
N TYR A 648 -3.60 4.15 10.60
CA TYR A 648 -3.00 3.30 11.63
C TYR A 648 -3.93 3.13 12.83
N VAL A 649 -4.43 4.23 13.40
CA VAL A 649 -5.35 4.20 14.56
C VAL A 649 -6.62 3.42 14.24
N GLN A 650 -7.25 3.70 13.10
CA GLN A 650 -8.45 2.98 12.64
C GLN A 650 -8.19 1.47 12.53
N ARG A 651 -7.06 1.07 11.93
CA ARG A 651 -6.69 -0.34 11.76
C ARG A 651 -6.33 -1.03 13.07
N VAL A 652 -5.60 -0.36 13.97
CA VAL A 652 -5.28 -0.93 15.29
C VAL A 652 -6.54 -1.17 16.09
N LEU A 653 -7.48 -0.21 16.12
CA LEU A 653 -8.76 -0.38 16.82
C LEU A 653 -9.62 -1.49 16.19
N GLY A 654 -9.65 -1.56 14.85
CA GLY A 654 -10.36 -2.63 14.14
C GLY A 654 -9.77 -4.01 14.43
N ASN A 655 -8.45 -4.13 14.36
CA ASN A 655 -7.72 -5.35 14.68
C ASN A 655 -7.88 -5.76 16.15
N TYR A 656 -7.93 -4.80 17.07
CA TYR A 656 -8.05 -5.05 18.51
C TYR A 656 -9.31 -5.84 18.85
N LEU A 657 -10.48 -5.41 18.33
CA LEU A 657 -11.73 -6.13 18.52
C LEU A 657 -11.67 -7.55 17.93
N VAL A 658 -11.05 -7.70 16.76
CA VAL A 658 -10.87 -9.03 16.15
C VAL A 658 -9.95 -9.90 17.01
N TYR A 659 -8.88 -9.36 17.57
CA TYR A 659 -7.99 -10.12 18.44
C TYR A 659 -8.61 -10.48 19.78
N ARG A 660 -9.46 -9.64 20.38
CA ARG A 660 -10.26 -10.04 21.56
C ARG A 660 -11.09 -11.29 21.24
N ALA A 661 -11.84 -11.26 20.13
CA ALA A 661 -12.62 -12.40 19.66
C ALA A 661 -11.73 -13.62 19.37
N ARG A 662 -10.58 -13.40 18.72
CA ARG A 662 -9.62 -14.46 18.42
C ARG A 662 -8.97 -14.99 19.68
N LEU A 663 -8.73 -14.24 20.74
CA LEU A 663 -8.06 -14.77 21.94
C LEU A 663 -9.03 -15.41 22.93
N GLY A 664 -10.35 -15.32 22.66
CA GLY A 664 -11.39 -15.86 23.53
C GLY A 664 -11.79 -14.88 24.64
N ASP A 665 -11.41 -13.61 24.51
CA ASP A 665 -11.75 -12.55 25.44
C ASP A 665 -13.12 -11.94 25.12
N GLU A 666 -13.72 -11.25 26.09
CA GLU A 666 -14.95 -10.49 25.87
C GLU A 666 -14.74 -9.41 24.80
N VAL A 667 -15.65 -9.30 23.83
CA VAL A 667 -15.53 -8.29 22.76
C VAL A 667 -16.41 -7.08 23.09
N PRO A 668 -15.85 -5.96 23.56
CA PRO A 668 -16.65 -4.78 23.84
C PRO A 668 -17.16 -4.15 22.52
N PRO A 669 -18.24 -3.35 22.58
CA PRO A 669 -18.61 -2.47 21.48
C PRO A 669 -17.45 -1.54 21.11
N LEU A 670 -17.28 -1.24 19.82
CA LEU A 670 -16.15 -0.41 19.36
C LEU A 670 -16.24 0.99 19.97
N THR A 671 -17.43 1.56 20.11
CA THR A 671 -17.63 2.89 20.73
C THR A 671 -17.09 2.98 22.15
N ALA A 672 -17.16 1.89 22.93
CA ALA A 672 -16.56 1.82 24.26
C ALA A 672 -15.02 1.77 24.16
N ALA A 673 -14.48 0.90 23.29
CA ALA A 673 -13.04 0.73 23.08
C ALA A 673 -12.35 2.00 22.54
N LEU A 674 -13.09 2.89 21.86
CA LEU A 674 -12.58 4.20 21.41
C LEU A 674 -12.18 5.11 22.58
N ARG A 675 -12.81 4.97 23.75
CA ARG A 675 -12.54 5.81 24.92
C ARG A 675 -11.44 5.21 25.77
N ARG A 676 -11.68 4.00 26.28
CA ARG A 676 -10.76 3.26 27.16
C ARG A 676 -10.89 1.76 26.92
N LEU A 677 -9.80 1.03 27.14
CA LEU A 677 -9.84 -0.42 27.18
C LEU A 677 -10.72 -0.91 28.35
N PRO A 678 -11.42 -2.06 28.20
CA PRO A 678 -12.03 -2.73 29.34
C PRO A 678 -10.95 -3.07 30.38
N GLY A 679 -11.29 -2.86 31.66
CA GLY A 679 -10.36 -3.02 32.78
C GLY A 679 -10.09 -4.46 33.16
#